data_AF-Q07IA5-F1
#
_entry.id   AF-Q07IA5-F1
#
_cell.length_a   1.000
_cell.length_b   1.000
_cell.length_c   1.000
_cell.angle_alpha   90.00
_cell.angle_beta   90.00
_cell.angle_gamma   90.00
#
_symmetry.space_group_name_H-M   'P 1'
#
loop_
_entity.id
_entity.type
_entity.pdbx_description
1 polymer ?
#
loop_
_entity_poly.entity_id
_entity_poly.type
_entity_poly.pdbx_seq_one_letter_code
_entity_poly.pdbx_strand_id
1 'polypeptide(L)'
;MAKAASKSKKAAAKSKTSAKTPAKAKAAAKPAAKPVAKKAVAKKVAPKAPAKSAKVVAKSAKSNPAKSAVVAKTNPGKTKPATLKPANVKPANLKPAKGKVAAKPAVKKAQNEIQAGKWVYTFGGGKAEGKAGMKNLLGGKGANLAEMANLGLPVPPGFTVPTSVCTYFYENDKTYPKELQGQVEKALDVVGKITGKGFGDAKNPLLVSVRSGARASMPGMMDTVLNLGLNDITVEALAELSGDRRFAYDSYRRFITMYSDVVLGFDHHHFEEILDTFKDSKGYTLDTDLDGEEWVEVVGQYKEAVARETGSEFPQDPHAQLWGAIGAVFSSWMNARAITYRKLHDIPESWGTAVTVQAMVFGNMGETSATGVAFTRNPSTGESRLYGEFLINAQGEDVVAGIRTPQDITEYARLASGSDRPSMEGAMPSAFKELSRIYAILERHYRDMQDMEFTVEQGKLWMLQTRGGKRTAKAALRIAVELANEGLITKEEAVSRIDPASLDQLLHPTIDPKAQRDVIATGLPASPGAAAGEIVFSSDEAAKLKADGRKVILVRIETSPEDIHGMHAAEGILTTRGGMTSHAAVVARGMGKPCVSGCGSIRVDYGRGTMSIGNRTFKTGDIITIDGAVGQVLAGKMPMIEPEMSGEFGTLMGWADKVRKLGVRVNADTPADARTAIRFGSEGIGLCRTEHMFFEETRIRTVREMILSEDEQSRRQALAKLLPMQRADFVELFEIMRGLPVTVRLLDPPLHEFLPHSQSEIEEVARVMNTDPRRLADRARELAEFNPMLGFRGCRLAIAYPEIAEMQARALFEASVEAERRTGEAVGLEVMVPLIATKREFDLIKTRIDATAQAVMKETGAKFAYQVGTMIELPRACLMAGEVAETAEFFSFGTNDLTQTTFGISRDDAAHFLGTYIDRGILEVDPFVSIDRDGVGELIKIGVERGRKTRAKLKIGICGEHGGDPASVAFCHDVGMNYVSCSPYRVPIARLAAAQAALGKAISSQA
;
A
#
# COMPACT_ATOMS: atom_id res chain seq x y z
N MET A 1 -63.06 5.02 -0.13
CA MET A 1 -64.10 5.91 -0.71
C MET A 1 -63.66 6.34 -2.12
N ALA A 2 -64.54 7.01 -2.88
CA ALA A 2 -64.43 7.62 -4.22
C ALA A 2 -63.01 7.97 -4.78
N LYS A 3 -62.75 8.09 -6.10
CA LYS A 3 -63.41 7.86 -7.42
C LYS A 3 -62.31 8.16 -8.50
N ALA A 4 -62.32 7.78 -9.78
CA ALA A 4 -62.98 6.72 -10.55
C ALA A 4 -62.43 6.71 -12.02
N ALA A 5 -62.70 5.63 -12.78
CA ALA A 5 -62.84 5.58 -14.26
C ALA A 5 -61.64 5.98 -15.18
N SER A 6 -61.03 5.07 -15.96
CA SER A 6 -61.46 4.56 -17.30
C SER A 6 -61.02 5.45 -18.51
N LYS A 7 -60.91 5.01 -19.77
CA LYS A 7 -61.29 3.75 -20.46
C LYS A 7 -60.50 3.54 -21.77
N SER A 8 -60.54 2.33 -22.31
CA SER A 8 -59.90 1.90 -23.57
C SER A 8 -60.51 2.45 -24.88
N LYS A 9 -59.76 2.38 -26.00
CA LYS A 9 -60.20 1.76 -27.29
C LYS A 9 -59.15 1.73 -28.43
N LYS A 10 -59.25 0.66 -29.25
CA LYS A 10 -58.96 0.43 -30.71
C LYS A 10 -58.03 1.41 -31.47
N ALA A 11 -57.02 1.04 -32.27
CA ALA A 11 -56.76 -0.09 -33.20
C ALA A 11 -57.40 0.00 -34.62
N ALA A 12 -56.58 0.09 -35.69
CA ALA A 12 -56.62 -0.72 -36.94
C ALA A 12 -55.76 -0.17 -38.12
N ALA A 13 -55.15 -1.08 -38.92
CA ALA A 13 -54.84 -0.98 -40.38
C ALA A 13 -53.77 0.04 -40.87
N LYS A 14 -53.05 -0.14 -42.00
CA LYS A 14 -52.81 -1.30 -42.93
C LYS A 14 -51.60 -1.05 -43.86
N SER A 15 -51.03 -2.14 -44.43
CA SER A 15 -50.22 -2.20 -45.68
C SER A 15 -48.76 -1.68 -45.60
N LYS A 16 -47.79 -2.13 -46.43
CA LYS A 16 -47.78 -3.13 -47.52
C LYS A 16 -46.36 -3.73 -47.74
N THR A 17 -46.31 -4.91 -48.38
CA THR A 17 -45.21 -5.63 -49.10
C THR A 17 -43.95 -4.83 -49.52
N SER A 18 -42.72 -5.36 -49.64
CA SER A 18 -42.23 -6.71 -50.07
C SER A 18 -40.80 -6.99 -49.49
N ALA A 19 -40.35 -8.18 -49.09
CA ALA A 19 -40.22 -9.52 -49.72
C ALA A 19 -38.88 -9.80 -50.48
N LYS A 20 -37.90 -10.45 -49.82
CA LYS A 20 -37.19 -11.70 -50.27
C LYS A 20 -36.02 -12.13 -49.36
N THR A 21 -35.90 -13.44 -49.17
CA THR A 21 -34.84 -14.27 -48.53
C THR A 21 -34.66 -15.54 -49.39
N PRO A 22 -33.86 -16.58 -49.04
CA PRO A 22 -32.48 -16.65 -48.51
C PRO A 22 -31.58 -17.72 -49.22
N ALA A 23 -30.27 -17.76 -48.94
CA ALA A 23 -29.37 -18.94 -48.94
C ALA A 23 -28.00 -18.55 -48.30
N LYS A 24 -27.20 -19.33 -47.53
CA LYS A 24 -26.81 -20.77 -47.46
C LYS A 24 -25.89 -21.25 -48.61
N ALA A 25 -24.76 -21.95 -48.40
CA ALA A 25 -24.05 -22.36 -47.17
C ALA A 25 -22.55 -22.73 -47.45
N LYS A 26 -21.88 -23.37 -46.45
CA LYS A 26 -20.50 -23.96 -46.40
C LYS A 26 -20.11 -24.78 -47.67
N ALA A 27 -18.85 -25.13 -48.00
CA ALA A 27 -17.71 -25.54 -47.14
C ALA A 27 -16.34 -25.67 -47.87
N ALA A 28 -15.25 -25.83 -47.08
CA ALA A 28 -14.00 -26.61 -47.29
C ALA A 28 -13.12 -26.49 -48.57
N ALA A 29 -11.80 -26.25 -48.38
CA ALA A 29 -10.70 -27.18 -48.78
C ALA A 29 -9.25 -26.63 -48.52
N LYS A 30 -8.32 -27.55 -48.26
CA LYS A 30 -6.83 -27.48 -48.36
C LYS A 30 -6.40 -28.78 -49.08
N PRO A 31 -5.26 -28.92 -49.80
CA PRO A 31 -3.91 -28.94 -49.18
C PRO A 31 -2.70 -28.61 -50.12
N ALA A 32 -1.46 -28.86 -49.62
CA ALA A 32 -0.23 -29.22 -50.39
C ALA A 32 0.42 -28.16 -51.34
N ALA A 33 1.72 -28.19 -51.68
CA ALA A 33 2.93 -28.80 -51.08
C ALA A 33 4.23 -28.10 -51.61
N LYS A 34 5.42 -28.50 -51.11
CA LYS A 34 6.75 -27.99 -51.54
C LYS A 34 7.24 -28.61 -52.87
N PRO A 35 8.31 -28.04 -53.47
CA PRO A 35 9.50 -28.85 -53.77
C PRO A 35 10.83 -28.29 -53.20
N VAL A 36 11.96 -28.93 -53.51
CA VAL A 36 13.26 -28.88 -52.79
C VAL A 36 14.45 -28.96 -53.79
N ALA A 37 15.69 -28.71 -53.31
CA ALA A 37 17.03 -28.90 -53.91
C ALA A 37 17.66 -27.63 -54.53
N LYS A 38 18.94 -27.24 -54.34
CA LYS A 38 20.27 -27.85 -54.01
C LYS A 38 21.21 -27.99 -55.23
N LYS A 39 22.23 -27.11 -55.30
CA LYS A 39 23.64 -27.28 -55.78
C LYS A 39 24.30 -25.88 -55.78
N ALA A 40 25.47 -25.54 -55.24
CA ALA A 40 26.68 -26.22 -54.74
C ALA A 40 27.81 -26.48 -55.79
N VAL A 41 29.06 -26.27 -55.32
CA VAL A 41 30.39 -26.58 -55.93
C VAL A 41 30.96 -25.53 -56.93
N ALA A 42 32.26 -25.13 -56.94
CA ALA A 42 33.34 -25.02 -55.92
C ALA A 42 34.64 -24.39 -56.53
N LYS A 43 35.66 -24.13 -55.66
CA LYS A 43 37.14 -24.11 -55.94
C LYS A 43 37.69 -22.91 -56.75
N LYS A 44 38.97 -22.49 -56.67
CA LYS A 44 40.27 -22.91 -56.03
C LYS A 44 41.02 -21.60 -55.57
N VAL A 45 41.81 -21.47 -54.48
CA VAL A 45 43.13 -22.09 -54.13
C VAL A 45 44.24 -21.62 -55.12
N ALA A 46 45.42 -21.05 -54.77
CA ALA A 46 46.30 -21.06 -53.56
C ALA A 46 47.41 -19.94 -53.68
N PRO A 47 48.63 -19.99 -53.04
CA PRO A 47 49.09 -20.52 -51.72
C PRO A 47 50.16 -19.64 -50.97
N LYS A 48 50.66 -20.19 -49.83
CA LYS A 48 52.04 -20.12 -49.23
C LYS A 48 52.34 -19.21 -48.02
N ALA A 49 52.76 -19.88 -46.94
CA ALA A 49 53.63 -19.46 -45.83
C ALA A 49 54.98 -20.25 -45.96
N PRO A 50 55.85 -20.58 -44.94
CA PRO A 50 55.86 -20.26 -43.49
C PRO A 50 57.24 -20.01 -42.79
N ALA A 51 57.23 -19.50 -41.55
CA ALA A 51 58.15 -19.79 -40.42
C ALA A 51 57.60 -19.08 -39.15
N LYS A 52 57.39 -19.70 -37.96
CA LYS A 52 58.35 -20.18 -36.92
C LYS A 52 59.25 -19.06 -36.34
N SER A 53 59.45 -18.90 -35.01
CA SER A 53 59.00 -19.66 -33.81
C SER A 53 59.20 -18.84 -32.51
N ALA A 54 58.64 -19.28 -31.37
CA ALA A 54 58.61 -18.54 -30.10
C ALA A 54 59.61 -19.02 -29.02
N LYS A 55 59.94 -18.16 -28.03
CA LYS A 55 60.22 -18.56 -26.62
C LYS A 55 60.21 -17.38 -25.63
N VAL A 56 60.09 -17.70 -24.33
CA VAL A 56 59.96 -16.79 -23.18
C VAL A 56 61.19 -16.89 -22.26
N VAL A 57 61.69 -15.78 -21.72
CA VAL A 57 62.53 -15.69 -20.51
C VAL A 57 62.27 -14.36 -19.77
N ALA A 58 62.32 -14.36 -18.44
CA ALA A 58 62.36 -13.16 -17.59
C ALA A 58 63.62 -13.16 -16.70
N LYS A 59 64.14 -11.99 -16.29
CA LYS A 59 65.08 -11.83 -15.16
C LYS A 59 65.23 -10.37 -14.70
N SER A 60 66.02 -10.15 -13.63
CA SER A 60 65.84 -9.03 -12.68
C SER A 60 67.13 -8.34 -12.19
N ALA A 61 66.92 -7.17 -11.57
CA ALA A 61 67.60 -6.62 -10.38
C ALA A 61 68.76 -5.60 -10.49
N LYS A 62 68.82 -4.74 -9.44
CA LYS A 62 69.90 -3.79 -9.01
C LYS A 62 70.06 -2.52 -9.86
N SER A 63 70.49 -1.36 -9.33
CA SER A 63 70.94 -0.95 -7.97
C SER A 63 70.76 0.56 -7.69
N ASN A 64 70.78 0.95 -6.41
CA ASN A 64 70.80 2.35 -5.90
C ASN A 64 72.25 2.93 -5.89
N PRO A 65 72.48 4.27 -5.82
CA PRO A 65 72.83 4.89 -4.53
C PRO A 65 72.40 6.39 -4.34
N ALA A 66 72.71 6.99 -3.17
CA ALA A 66 72.14 8.26 -2.68
C ALA A 66 73.16 9.37 -2.28
N LYS A 67 72.66 10.59 -1.99
CA LYS A 67 73.24 11.75 -1.23
C LYS A 67 72.03 12.59 -0.72
N SER A 68 71.81 12.97 0.56
CA SER A 68 72.58 13.77 1.57
C SER A 68 72.60 15.29 1.27
N ALA A 69 72.35 16.26 2.19
CA ALA A 69 72.28 16.26 3.67
C ALA A 69 71.41 17.42 4.28
N VAL A 70 71.65 17.80 5.55
CA VAL A 70 70.80 18.61 6.49
C VAL A 70 71.71 19.61 7.28
N VAL A 71 71.35 20.85 7.70
CA VAL A 71 70.54 21.30 8.89
C VAL A 71 69.73 22.62 8.60
N ALA A 72 69.41 23.65 9.43
CA ALA A 72 69.88 24.22 10.73
C ALA A 72 68.75 24.97 11.52
N LYS A 73 69.08 25.79 12.55
CA LYS A 73 68.16 26.59 13.42
C LYS A 73 68.85 27.84 14.04
N THR A 74 68.08 28.85 14.48
CA THR A 74 68.44 29.85 15.53
C THR A 74 67.18 30.39 16.26
N ASN A 75 67.30 30.89 17.52
CA ASN A 75 66.21 31.50 18.33
C ASN A 75 66.73 32.19 19.63
N PRO A 76 66.31 33.43 19.96
CA PRO A 76 65.82 33.80 21.32
C PRO A 76 64.73 34.93 21.33
N GLY A 77 64.05 35.32 22.43
CA GLY A 77 63.94 34.79 23.81
C GLY A 77 63.80 35.87 24.93
N LYS A 78 63.00 35.59 26.00
CA LYS A 78 62.79 36.35 27.29
C LYS A 78 61.81 37.56 27.26
N THR A 79 61.01 37.92 28.30
CA THR A 79 60.53 37.23 29.55
C THR A 79 59.34 37.97 30.24
N LYS A 80 58.31 37.21 30.66
CA LYS A 80 57.53 37.20 31.95
C LYS A 80 56.98 38.52 32.59
N PRO A 81 55.95 38.48 33.48
CA PRO A 81 55.42 37.35 34.30
C PRO A 81 54.00 36.88 33.81
N ALA A 82 53.00 36.37 34.55
CA ALA A 82 52.80 36.18 36.01
C ALA A 82 51.76 35.07 36.41
N THR A 83 51.88 34.63 37.68
CA THR A 83 50.88 34.23 38.71
C THR A 83 49.41 33.84 38.36
N LEU A 84 48.75 32.80 38.92
CA LEU A 84 48.93 31.70 39.93
C LEU A 84 47.76 30.68 39.64
N LYS A 85 47.40 29.54 40.27
CA LYS A 85 47.81 28.52 41.31
C LYS A 85 46.81 27.33 41.16
N PRO A 86 46.87 26.19 41.90
CA PRO A 86 47.99 25.31 42.28
C PRO A 86 47.72 23.82 41.91
N ALA A 87 48.60 22.90 42.31
CA ALA A 87 48.29 21.47 42.46
C ALA A 87 49.07 20.86 43.64
N ASN A 88 48.49 19.90 44.40
CA ASN A 88 49.16 18.64 44.79
C ASN A 88 48.37 17.69 45.74
N VAL A 89 48.36 16.40 45.35
CA VAL A 89 48.59 15.16 46.16
C VAL A 89 47.65 14.74 47.32
N LYS A 90 46.83 13.71 47.01
CA LYS A 90 46.54 12.41 47.70
C LYS A 90 46.43 12.32 49.24
N PRO A 91 45.43 11.57 49.76
CA PRO A 91 45.69 10.16 50.15
C PRO A 91 44.62 9.16 49.60
N ALA A 92 44.36 8.01 50.27
CA ALA A 92 43.73 6.81 49.70
C ALA A 92 42.54 6.20 50.49
N ASN A 93 41.74 5.38 49.79
CA ASN A 93 40.84 4.29 50.25
C ASN A 93 39.85 4.52 51.43
N LEU A 94 38.53 4.46 51.13
CA LEU A 94 37.60 3.36 51.51
C LEU A 94 36.16 3.60 50.99
N LYS A 95 35.29 2.57 51.00
CA LYS A 95 33.85 2.61 50.62
C LYS A 95 32.95 2.64 51.86
N PRO A 96 31.71 3.19 51.79
CA PRO A 96 30.54 2.30 51.83
C PRO A 96 29.26 2.73 51.05
N ALA A 97 28.35 1.75 50.97
CA ALA A 97 26.95 1.65 50.51
C ALA A 97 26.04 2.87 50.12
N LYS A 98 25.40 2.68 48.94
CA LYS A 98 23.96 2.85 48.59
C LYS A 98 23.19 4.15 48.97
N GLY A 99 22.82 4.91 47.93
CA GLY A 99 21.58 5.71 47.85
C GLY A 99 20.79 5.35 46.58
N LYS A 100 19.45 5.49 46.58
CA LYS A 100 18.60 5.10 45.43
C LYS A 100 18.54 6.22 44.37
N VAL A 101 18.77 5.86 43.10
CA VAL A 101 18.32 6.64 41.93
C VAL A 101 17.50 5.69 41.05
N ALA A 102 16.36 6.13 40.55
CA ALA A 102 15.46 5.28 39.78
C ALA A 102 16.05 4.96 38.40
N ALA A 103 16.17 3.67 38.08
CA ALA A 103 16.49 3.24 36.72
C ALA A 103 15.32 3.60 35.78
N LYS A 104 15.63 4.05 34.56
CA LYS A 104 14.64 4.09 33.47
C LYS A 104 14.02 2.69 33.32
N PRO A 105 12.72 2.56 33.00
CA PRO A 105 12.15 1.25 32.70
C PRO A 105 12.91 0.64 31.51
N ALA A 106 13.64 -0.44 31.75
CA ALA A 106 14.13 -1.26 30.65
C ALA A 106 12.90 -1.79 29.93
N VAL A 107 12.74 -1.45 28.64
CA VAL A 107 11.73 -2.08 27.79
C VAL A 107 12.01 -3.57 27.83
N LYS A 108 11.16 -4.34 28.52
CA LYS A 108 11.24 -5.79 28.50
C LYS A 108 11.03 -6.22 27.05
N LYS A 109 12.12 -6.59 26.36
CA LYS A 109 11.99 -7.47 25.21
C LYS A 109 11.19 -8.67 25.69
N ALA A 110 10.03 -8.91 25.07
CA ALA A 110 9.28 -10.13 25.25
C ALA A 110 10.04 -11.28 24.56
N GLN A 111 11.19 -11.64 25.12
CA GLN A 111 11.81 -12.93 24.88
C GLN A 111 10.83 -13.95 25.43
N ASN A 112 10.08 -14.58 24.53
CA ASN A 112 9.28 -15.75 24.89
C ASN A 112 10.23 -16.76 25.54
N GLU A 113 9.93 -17.18 26.75
CA GLU A 113 10.69 -18.22 27.43
C GLU A 113 10.51 -19.53 26.66
N ILE A 114 11.46 -19.83 25.76
CA ILE A 114 11.59 -21.16 25.17
C ILE A 114 11.92 -22.09 26.33
N GLN A 115 10.91 -22.83 26.79
CA GLN A 115 11.10 -23.80 27.87
C GLN A 115 12.09 -24.86 27.37
N ALA A 116 13.30 -24.85 27.94
CA ALA A 116 14.45 -25.54 27.38
C ALA A 116 14.16 -27.05 27.16
N GLY A 117 14.31 -27.50 25.92
CA GLY A 117 14.02 -28.88 25.51
C GLY A 117 12.58 -29.18 25.09
N LYS A 118 11.64 -28.22 25.14
CA LYS A 118 10.26 -28.45 24.65
C LYS A 118 10.09 -28.05 23.18
N TRP A 119 9.96 -29.05 22.33
CA TRP A 119 9.92 -28.91 20.87
C TRP A 119 8.60 -29.35 20.23
N VAL A 120 7.61 -29.82 21.02
CA VAL A 120 6.27 -30.19 20.53
C VAL A 120 5.19 -29.68 21.51
N TYR A 121 4.06 -29.24 20.97
CA TYR A 121 2.90 -28.73 21.72
C TYR A 121 1.61 -29.39 21.21
N THR A 122 0.99 -30.23 22.02
CA THR A 122 -0.23 -30.99 21.66
C THR A 122 -1.53 -30.17 21.78
N PHE A 123 -2.55 -30.56 21.02
CA PHE A 123 -3.92 -30.04 21.11
C PHE A 123 -4.95 -31.12 20.74
N GLY A 124 -6.13 -31.08 21.35
CA GLY A 124 -7.24 -32.00 21.07
C GLY A 124 -7.96 -32.49 22.34
N GLY A 125 -9.09 -33.17 22.18
CA GLY A 125 -9.82 -33.74 23.32
C GLY A 125 -10.29 -32.72 24.37
N GLY A 126 -10.51 -31.46 23.97
CA GLY A 126 -10.90 -30.36 24.85
C GLY A 126 -9.76 -29.71 25.64
N LYS A 127 -8.49 -29.95 25.28
CA LYS A 127 -7.30 -29.37 25.92
C LYS A 127 -6.19 -29.08 24.90
N ALA A 128 -5.27 -28.17 25.24
CA ALA A 128 -4.03 -27.96 24.51
C ALA A 128 -2.91 -27.42 25.40
N GLU A 129 -1.67 -27.63 24.97
CA GLU A 129 -0.47 -27.06 25.60
C GLU A 129 -0.12 -25.66 25.08
N GLY A 130 -0.79 -25.23 24.00
CA GLY A 130 -0.69 -23.89 23.41
C GLY A 130 -1.89 -23.00 23.75
N LYS A 131 -1.86 -21.77 23.23
CA LYS A 131 -2.93 -20.76 23.29
C LYS A 131 -2.70 -19.68 22.23
N ALA A 132 -3.71 -18.89 21.89
CA ALA A 132 -3.67 -17.85 20.85
C ALA A 132 -2.51 -16.85 21.04
N GLY A 133 -2.18 -16.50 22.29
CA GLY A 133 -1.05 -15.63 22.63
C GLY A 133 0.34 -16.17 22.26
N MET A 134 0.47 -17.47 21.94
CA MET A 134 1.74 -18.11 21.54
C MET A 134 2.00 -18.07 20.02
N LYS A 135 1.28 -17.21 19.28
CA LYS A 135 1.39 -17.03 17.81
C LYS A 135 2.80 -16.80 17.25
N ASN A 136 3.73 -16.27 18.05
CA ASN A 136 5.13 -16.11 17.65
C ASN A 136 5.90 -17.45 17.62
N LEU A 137 5.47 -18.43 18.41
CA LEU A 137 6.12 -19.73 18.61
C LEU A 137 5.40 -20.86 17.85
N LEU A 138 4.06 -20.87 17.89
CA LEU A 138 3.23 -21.91 17.27
C LEU A 138 2.68 -21.50 15.88
N GLY A 139 3.12 -20.35 15.36
CA GLY A 139 2.51 -19.70 14.21
C GLY A 139 1.07 -19.28 14.45
N GLY A 140 0.42 -18.72 13.41
CA GLY A 140 -1.01 -18.39 13.46
C GLY A 140 -1.90 -19.63 13.56
N LYS A 141 -1.58 -20.70 12.81
CA LYS A 141 -2.42 -21.90 12.71
C LYS A 141 -2.41 -22.71 14.01
N GLY A 142 -1.22 -23.07 14.52
CA GLY A 142 -1.08 -23.86 15.76
C GLY A 142 -1.58 -23.15 17.01
N ALA A 143 -1.35 -21.83 17.13
CA ALA A 143 -1.86 -21.05 18.26
C ALA A 143 -3.40 -21.01 18.30
N ASN A 144 -4.06 -20.86 17.14
CA ASN A 144 -5.52 -20.82 17.06
C ASN A 144 -6.16 -22.21 17.19
N LEU A 145 -5.53 -23.28 16.68
CA LEU A 145 -5.94 -24.67 16.92
C LEU A 145 -5.91 -25.03 18.41
N ALA A 146 -4.84 -24.65 19.10
CA ALA A 146 -4.72 -24.84 20.54
C ALA A 146 -5.80 -24.06 21.33
N GLU A 147 -6.09 -22.81 20.94
CA GLU A 147 -7.16 -22.02 21.55
C GLU A 147 -8.55 -22.65 21.31
N MET A 148 -8.86 -23.07 20.08
CA MET A 148 -10.12 -23.76 19.78
C MET A 148 -10.29 -25.06 20.59
N ALA A 149 -9.22 -25.84 20.77
CA ALA A 149 -9.24 -27.04 21.60
C ALA A 149 -9.46 -26.71 23.09
N ASN A 150 -8.83 -25.66 23.62
CA ASN A 150 -9.05 -25.17 24.99
C ASN A 150 -10.48 -24.61 25.22
N LEU A 151 -11.12 -24.09 24.17
CA LEU A 151 -12.51 -23.65 24.17
C LEU A 151 -13.52 -24.83 24.09
N GLY A 152 -13.05 -26.08 24.05
CA GLY A 152 -13.91 -27.26 23.95
C GLY A 152 -14.61 -27.40 22.60
N LEU A 153 -14.08 -26.79 21.54
CA LEU A 153 -14.60 -26.92 20.18
C LEU A 153 -14.12 -28.26 19.57
N PRO A 154 -14.87 -28.84 18.60
CA PRO A 154 -14.52 -30.12 17.99
C PRO A 154 -13.33 -29.97 17.03
N VAL A 155 -12.12 -29.88 17.57
CA VAL A 155 -10.86 -29.83 16.82
C VAL A 155 -10.28 -31.25 16.70
N PRO A 156 -9.96 -31.75 15.48
CA PRO A 156 -9.24 -33.00 15.32
C PRO A 156 -7.88 -32.93 16.05
N PRO A 157 -7.51 -33.95 16.85
CA PRO A 157 -6.32 -33.90 17.68
C PRO A 157 -5.03 -33.82 16.85
N GLY A 158 -4.01 -33.18 17.40
CA GLY A 158 -2.74 -32.93 16.71
C GLY A 158 -1.68 -32.33 17.61
N PHE A 159 -0.62 -31.84 16.99
CA PHE A 159 0.47 -31.11 17.64
C PHE A 159 1.15 -30.11 16.71
N THR A 160 1.81 -29.12 17.30
CA THR A 160 2.62 -28.13 16.58
C THR A 160 4.08 -28.25 16.99
N VAL A 161 4.96 -28.38 15.98
CA VAL A 161 6.41 -28.18 16.08
C VAL A 161 6.68 -26.69 15.86
N PRO A 162 7.33 -25.97 16.80
CA PRO A 162 7.35 -24.51 16.82
C PRO A 162 8.34 -23.90 15.82
N THR A 163 8.17 -22.60 15.56
CA THR A 163 9.04 -21.77 14.70
C THR A 163 10.51 -21.84 15.09
N SER A 164 10.84 -22.02 16.37
CA SER A 164 12.22 -22.18 16.86
C SER A 164 12.92 -23.44 16.33
N VAL A 165 12.19 -24.47 15.92
CA VAL A 165 12.77 -25.64 15.23
C VAL A 165 13.10 -25.30 13.78
N CYS A 166 12.31 -24.45 13.11
CA CYS A 166 12.67 -23.91 11.79
C CYS A 166 13.95 -23.06 11.86
N THR A 167 14.11 -22.25 12.92
CA THR A 167 15.36 -21.51 13.18
C THR A 167 16.53 -22.46 13.36
N TYR A 168 16.41 -23.45 14.28
CA TYR A 168 17.44 -24.46 14.50
C TYR A 168 17.83 -25.22 13.22
N PHE A 169 16.84 -25.60 12.41
CA PHE A 169 17.04 -26.32 11.15
C PHE A 169 17.93 -25.54 10.17
N TYR A 170 17.74 -24.23 10.02
CA TYR A 170 18.62 -23.40 9.17
C TYR A 170 19.96 -23.05 9.84
N GLU A 171 20.02 -22.97 11.17
CA GLU A 171 21.27 -22.71 11.92
C GLU A 171 22.19 -23.95 12.04
N ASN A 172 21.68 -25.16 11.83
CA ASN A 172 22.38 -26.43 12.05
C ASN A 172 22.28 -27.36 10.82
N ASP A 173 22.64 -26.85 9.63
CA ASP A 173 22.78 -27.63 8.38
C ASP A 173 21.59 -28.57 8.04
N LYS A 174 20.36 -28.07 8.24
CA LYS A 174 19.09 -28.81 8.04
C LYS A 174 18.91 -30.05 8.93
N THR A 175 19.55 -30.07 10.11
CA THR A 175 19.34 -31.10 11.14
C THR A 175 18.29 -30.69 12.18
N TYR A 176 17.92 -31.63 13.06
CA TYR A 176 16.89 -31.45 14.10
C TYR A 176 17.48 -31.54 15.52
N PRO A 177 16.85 -30.90 16.53
CA PRO A 177 17.20 -31.13 17.93
C PRO A 177 17.03 -32.61 18.31
N LYS A 178 17.99 -33.18 19.04
CA LYS A 178 18.02 -34.62 19.36
C LYS A 178 16.78 -35.11 20.11
N GLU A 179 16.17 -34.23 20.91
CA GLU A 179 14.99 -34.55 21.71
C GLU A 179 13.67 -34.40 20.94
N LEU A 180 13.69 -33.88 19.70
CA LEU A 180 12.48 -33.65 18.90
C LEU A 180 11.80 -34.97 18.52
N GLN A 181 12.56 -35.97 18.07
CA GLN A 181 11.98 -37.23 17.58
C GLN A 181 11.13 -37.93 18.65
N GLY A 182 11.72 -38.17 19.82
CA GLY A 182 11.02 -38.76 20.97
C GLY A 182 9.98 -37.85 21.64
N GLN A 183 9.70 -36.66 21.09
CA GLN A 183 8.55 -35.82 21.42
C GLN A 183 7.46 -35.92 20.34
N VAL A 184 7.83 -35.97 19.05
CA VAL A 184 6.92 -36.21 17.93
C VAL A 184 6.24 -37.58 18.07
N GLU A 185 7.01 -38.63 18.38
CA GLU A 185 6.50 -39.98 18.63
C GLU A 185 5.48 -40.00 19.78
N LYS A 186 5.80 -39.37 20.91
CA LYS A 186 4.89 -39.25 22.06
C LYS A 186 3.63 -38.43 21.75
N ALA A 187 3.73 -37.46 20.85
CA ALA A 187 2.58 -36.67 20.43
C ALA A 187 1.66 -37.47 19.48
N LEU A 188 2.22 -38.27 18.55
CA LEU A 188 1.44 -39.24 17.76
C LEU A 188 0.73 -40.24 18.67
N ASP A 189 1.41 -40.75 19.69
CA ASP A 189 0.87 -41.63 20.73
C ASP A 189 -0.37 -41.03 21.43
N VAL A 190 -0.33 -39.72 21.72
CA VAL A 190 -1.46 -38.98 22.33
C VAL A 190 -2.58 -38.78 21.32
N VAL A 191 -2.27 -38.41 20.07
CA VAL A 191 -3.26 -38.28 19.00
C VAL A 191 -3.99 -39.61 18.75
N GLY A 192 -3.24 -40.72 18.66
CA GLY A 192 -3.80 -42.06 18.50
C GLY A 192 -4.70 -42.49 19.65
N LYS A 193 -4.32 -42.18 20.91
CA LYS A 193 -5.17 -42.43 22.09
C LYS A 193 -6.45 -41.59 22.12
N ILE A 194 -6.47 -40.41 21.50
CA ILE A 194 -7.67 -39.56 21.39
C ILE A 194 -8.57 -40.00 20.22
N THR A 195 -8.00 -40.48 19.11
CA THR A 195 -8.76 -40.96 17.93
C THR A 195 -9.18 -42.43 18.00
N GLY A 196 -8.50 -43.24 18.83
CA GLY A 196 -8.63 -44.69 18.85
C GLY A 196 -7.89 -45.40 17.70
N LYS A 197 -6.96 -44.72 17.01
CA LYS A 197 -6.26 -45.20 15.80
C LYS A 197 -4.74 -45.29 16.00
N GLY A 198 -4.06 -46.15 15.24
CA GLY A 198 -2.60 -46.32 15.31
C GLY A 198 -1.88 -45.80 14.07
N PHE A 199 -0.78 -45.05 14.23
CA PHE A 199 0.00 -44.54 13.10
C PHE A 199 0.71 -45.70 12.38
N GLY A 200 0.40 -45.92 11.10
CA GLY A 200 0.83 -47.10 10.35
C GLY A 200 0.15 -48.43 10.73
N ASP A 201 -0.96 -48.39 11.48
CA ASP A 201 -1.71 -49.60 11.84
C ASP A 201 -2.41 -50.21 10.61
N ALA A 202 -2.15 -51.49 10.35
CA ALA A 202 -2.66 -52.25 9.20
C ALA A 202 -4.15 -52.63 9.27
N LYS A 203 -4.90 -52.13 10.26
CA LYS A 203 -6.35 -52.35 10.44
C LYS A 203 -7.12 -51.10 10.85
N ASN A 204 -6.48 -50.18 11.58
CA ASN A 204 -7.08 -48.91 11.99
C ASN A 204 -6.09 -47.74 11.89
N PRO A 205 -5.69 -47.36 10.66
CA PRO A 205 -4.64 -46.37 10.43
C PRO A 205 -5.06 -44.97 10.89
N LEU A 206 -4.24 -44.38 11.75
CA LEU A 206 -4.20 -42.95 11.99
C LEU A 206 -3.52 -42.29 10.77
N LEU A 207 -4.30 -41.57 9.98
CA LEU A 207 -3.81 -40.70 8.93
C LEU A 207 -3.73 -39.26 9.45
N VAL A 208 -2.76 -38.48 8.97
CA VAL A 208 -2.53 -37.09 9.40
C VAL A 208 -2.39 -36.13 8.22
N SER A 209 -2.64 -34.85 8.45
CA SER A 209 -2.18 -33.77 7.59
C SER A 209 -1.01 -33.04 8.23
N VAL A 210 -0.07 -32.61 7.40
CA VAL A 210 1.10 -31.82 7.78
C VAL A 210 0.97 -30.45 7.12
N ARG A 211 0.71 -29.43 7.93
CA ARG A 211 0.31 -28.08 7.51
C ARG A 211 1.32 -27.04 7.98
N SER A 212 1.78 -26.20 7.07
CA SER A 212 2.64 -25.04 7.38
C SER A 212 1.90 -23.96 8.20
N GLY A 213 2.64 -23.16 8.97
CA GLY A 213 2.06 -22.12 9.82
C GLY A 213 3.07 -21.09 10.34
N ALA A 214 3.28 -20.02 9.58
CA ALA A 214 4.12 -18.90 10.02
C ALA A 214 3.40 -17.97 11.02
N ARG A 215 4.14 -17.04 11.61
CA ARG A 215 3.60 -15.98 12.51
C ARG A 215 2.64 -15.04 11.76
N ALA A 216 3.03 -14.64 10.54
CA ALA A 216 2.16 -13.95 9.59
C ALA A 216 1.34 -14.97 8.77
N SER A 217 0.19 -14.54 8.24
CA SER A 217 -0.59 -15.38 7.31
C SER A 217 -0.03 -15.22 5.91
N MET A 218 0.42 -16.32 5.29
CA MET A 218 0.98 -16.37 3.93
C MET A 218 0.16 -17.38 3.09
N PRO A 219 -1.06 -17.04 2.65
CA PRO A 219 -1.95 -17.98 1.97
C PRO A 219 -1.37 -18.43 0.62
N GLY A 220 -1.40 -19.74 0.33
CA GLY A 220 -0.88 -20.31 -0.93
C GLY A 220 0.64 -20.29 -1.11
N MET A 221 1.42 -19.77 -0.14
CA MET A 221 2.87 -19.60 -0.29
C MET A 221 3.71 -20.78 0.19
N MET A 222 3.17 -21.53 1.15
CA MET A 222 3.82 -22.63 1.85
C MET A 222 2.94 -23.87 1.80
N ASP A 223 3.59 -25.02 1.78
CA ASP A 223 3.00 -26.28 1.36
C ASP A 223 2.15 -26.93 2.45
N THR A 224 1.40 -27.96 2.06
CA THR A 224 0.56 -28.80 2.93
C THR A 224 0.42 -30.17 2.30
N VAL A 225 0.52 -31.22 3.12
CA VAL A 225 0.30 -32.60 2.72
C VAL A 225 -0.90 -33.14 3.51
N LEU A 226 -1.87 -33.73 2.81
CA LEU A 226 -3.02 -34.43 3.43
C LEU A 226 -2.83 -35.95 3.34
N ASN A 227 -3.67 -36.72 4.03
CA ASN A 227 -3.75 -38.19 3.94
C ASN A 227 -2.42 -38.93 4.25
N LEU A 228 -1.48 -38.30 4.96
CA LEU A 228 -0.16 -38.84 5.27
C LEU A 228 -0.26 -40.01 6.25
N GLY A 229 0.54 -41.04 6.01
CA GLY A 229 0.43 -42.37 6.62
C GLY A 229 -0.22 -43.40 5.70
N LEU A 230 -0.65 -43.01 4.49
CA LEU A 230 -1.11 -43.96 3.47
C LEU A 230 0.07 -44.67 2.80
N ASN A 231 -0.03 -46.00 2.75
CA ASN A 231 0.83 -46.92 2.03
C ASN A 231 -0.02 -48.08 1.47
N ASP A 232 0.60 -49.02 0.77
CA ASP A 232 -0.08 -50.14 0.10
C ASP A 232 -0.83 -51.11 1.06
N ILE A 233 -0.61 -51.01 2.37
CA ILE A 233 -1.30 -51.81 3.41
C ILE A 233 -2.42 -51.00 4.07
N THR A 234 -2.15 -49.74 4.43
CA THR A 234 -3.13 -48.89 5.12
C THR A 234 -4.23 -48.37 4.19
N VAL A 235 -4.00 -48.31 2.87
CA VAL A 235 -5.06 -47.98 1.91
C VAL A 235 -6.14 -49.07 1.86
N GLU A 236 -5.73 -50.34 1.97
CA GLU A 236 -6.65 -51.49 2.09
C GLU A 236 -7.43 -51.42 3.41
N ALA A 237 -6.75 -51.15 4.54
CA ALA A 237 -7.40 -50.93 5.83
C ALA A 237 -8.38 -49.72 5.80
N LEU A 238 -8.05 -48.67 5.06
CA LEU A 238 -8.95 -47.52 4.87
C LEU A 238 -10.19 -47.90 4.03
N ALA A 239 -10.03 -48.75 3.00
CA ALA A 239 -11.11 -49.26 2.17
C ALA A 239 -12.08 -50.18 2.95
N GLU A 240 -11.54 -51.06 3.80
CA GLU A 240 -12.35 -51.90 4.71
C GLU A 240 -13.14 -51.06 5.71
N LEU A 241 -12.53 -50.02 6.29
CA LEU A 241 -13.17 -49.14 7.29
C LEU A 241 -14.18 -48.15 6.71
N SER A 242 -13.99 -47.70 5.46
CA SER A 242 -14.93 -46.81 4.78
C SER A 242 -16.13 -47.55 4.20
N GLY A 243 -15.97 -48.82 3.85
CA GLY A 243 -16.88 -49.54 2.95
C GLY A 243 -16.82 -49.02 1.50
N ASP A 244 -15.84 -48.18 1.17
CA ASP A 244 -15.66 -47.50 -0.10
C ASP A 244 -14.17 -47.52 -0.50
N ARG A 245 -13.85 -48.46 -1.39
CA ARG A 245 -12.52 -48.67 -1.98
C ARG A 245 -12.11 -47.52 -2.90
N ARG A 246 -13.07 -46.91 -3.59
CA ARG A 246 -12.84 -45.76 -4.49
C ARG A 246 -12.39 -44.53 -3.70
N PHE A 247 -13.06 -44.23 -2.58
CA PHE A 247 -12.62 -43.19 -1.63
C PHE A 247 -11.19 -43.41 -1.11
N ALA A 248 -10.84 -44.66 -0.77
CA ALA A 248 -9.53 -44.97 -0.21
C ALA A 248 -8.41 -44.78 -1.24
N TYR A 249 -8.57 -45.28 -2.47
CA TYR A 249 -7.57 -45.11 -3.53
C TYR A 249 -7.54 -43.70 -4.15
N ASP A 250 -8.66 -42.96 -4.22
CA ASP A 250 -8.62 -41.51 -4.53
C ASP A 250 -7.85 -40.73 -3.44
N SER A 251 -8.03 -41.08 -2.18
CA SER A 251 -7.26 -40.49 -1.08
C SER A 251 -5.77 -40.83 -1.18
N TYR A 252 -5.41 -42.00 -1.71
CA TYR A 252 -4.02 -42.44 -1.89
C TYR A 252 -3.36 -41.85 -3.15
N ARG A 253 -4.03 -41.77 -4.31
CA ARG A 253 -3.48 -41.07 -5.50
C ARG A 253 -3.21 -39.60 -5.19
N ARG A 254 -4.15 -38.93 -4.50
CA ARG A 254 -3.96 -37.55 -4.01
C ARG A 254 -2.78 -37.43 -3.05
N PHE A 255 -2.61 -38.39 -2.14
CA PHE A 255 -1.43 -38.42 -1.25
C PHE A 255 -0.13 -38.55 -2.03
N ILE A 256 -0.05 -39.48 -2.98
CA ILE A 256 1.15 -39.70 -3.81
C ILE A 256 1.49 -38.43 -4.60
N THR A 257 0.51 -37.79 -5.25
CA THR A 257 0.70 -36.53 -5.98
C THR A 257 1.19 -35.41 -5.06
N MET A 258 0.47 -35.09 -3.97
CA MET A 258 0.85 -34.04 -3.02
C MET A 258 2.23 -34.28 -2.40
N TYR A 259 2.51 -35.51 -1.97
CA TYR A 259 3.78 -35.85 -1.33
C TYR A 259 4.94 -35.79 -2.32
N SER A 260 4.74 -36.22 -3.56
CA SER A 260 5.81 -36.22 -4.57
C SER A 260 6.15 -34.81 -5.04
N ASP A 261 5.14 -33.95 -5.25
CA ASP A 261 5.33 -32.53 -5.59
C ASP A 261 6.06 -31.78 -4.44
N VAL A 262 5.52 -31.88 -3.22
CA VAL A 262 6.00 -31.10 -2.06
C VAL A 262 7.31 -31.62 -1.45
N VAL A 263 7.53 -32.94 -1.43
CA VAL A 263 8.62 -33.58 -0.66
C VAL A 263 9.68 -34.21 -1.56
N LEU A 264 9.30 -34.80 -2.70
CA LEU A 264 10.25 -35.43 -3.63
C LEU A 264 10.69 -34.49 -4.76
N GLY A 265 9.98 -33.37 -4.98
CA GLY A 265 10.27 -32.40 -6.05
C GLY A 265 9.88 -32.91 -7.45
N PHE A 266 8.82 -33.71 -7.54
CA PHE A 266 8.31 -34.26 -8.78
C PHE A 266 6.98 -33.59 -9.16
N ASP A 267 7.07 -32.58 -10.04
CA ASP A 267 6.01 -31.63 -10.37
C ASP A 267 4.67 -32.26 -10.76
N HIS A 268 3.60 -31.80 -10.10
CA HIS A 268 2.20 -32.24 -10.25
C HIS A 268 1.74 -32.60 -11.68
N HIS A 269 2.16 -31.86 -12.71
CA HIS A 269 1.70 -32.07 -14.10
C HIS A 269 1.91 -33.48 -14.65
N HIS A 270 2.95 -34.19 -14.22
CA HIS A 270 3.21 -35.57 -14.67
C HIS A 270 2.16 -36.57 -14.19
N PHE A 271 1.49 -36.28 -13.07
CA PHE A 271 0.38 -37.10 -12.57
C PHE A 271 -0.89 -36.87 -13.37
N GLU A 272 -1.17 -35.61 -13.72
CA GLU A 272 -2.31 -35.25 -14.57
C GLU A 272 -2.15 -35.79 -15.99
N GLU A 273 -0.94 -35.78 -16.58
CA GLU A 273 -0.67 -36.42 -17.88
C GLU A 273 -1.01 -37.93 -17.88
N ILE A 274 -0.71 -38.64 -16.77
CA ILE A 274 -1.06 -40.06 -16.60
C ILE A 274 -2.58 -40.24 -16.45
N LEU A 275 -3.21 -39.43 -15.60
CA LEU A 275 -4.64 -39.51 -15.30
C LEU A 275 -5.52 -39.13 -16.50
N ASP A 276 -5.17 -38.09 -17.25
CA ASP A 276 -5.86 -37.71 -18.49
C ASP A 276 -5.66 -38.77 -19.58
N THR A 277 -4.46 -39.34 -19.73
CA THR A 277 -4.22 -40.47 -20.65
C THR A 277 -5.09 -41.68 -20.28
N PHE A 278 -5.25 -41.96 -18.98
CA PHE A 278 -6.12 -43.03 -18.51
C PHE A 278 -7.60 -42.73 -18.80
N LYS A 279 -8.09 -41.53 -18.46
CA LYS A 279 -9.47 -41.08 -18.75
C LYS A 279 -9.79 -41.15 -20.25
N ASP A 280 -8.91 -40.64 -21.11
CA ASP A 280 -9.05 -40.71 -22.58
C ASP A 280 -9.12 -42.17 -23.08
N SER A 281 -8.35 -43.09 -22.48
CA SER A 281 -8.36 -44.51 -22.86
C SER A 281 -9.69 -45.22 -22.54
N LYS A 282 -10.43 -44.74 -21.53
CA LYS A 282 -11.74 -45.25 -21.12
C LYS A 282 -12.92 -44.44 -21.69
N GLY A 283 -12.66 -43.24 -22.21
CA GLY A 283 -13.68 -42.29 -22.67
C GLY A 283 -14.36 -41.50 -21.53
N TYR A 284 -13.69 -41.38 -20.38
CA TYR A 284 -14.17 -40.60 -19.24
C TYR A 284 -13.83 -39.11 -19.37
N THR A 285 -14.53 -38.28 -18.60
CA THR A 285 -14.33 -36.81 -18.63
C THR A 285 -14.17 -36.18 -17.25
N LEU A 286 -14.50 -36.91 -16.18
CA LEU A 286 -14.34 -36.47 -14.81
C LEU A 286 -13.62 -37.55 -13.99
N ASP A 287 -12.79 -37.14 -13.03
CA ASP A 287 -12.24 -38.02 -11.99
C ASP A 287 -13.33 -38.77 -11.19
N THR A 288 -14.57 -38.29 -11.25
CA THR A 288 -15.72 -38.97 -10.63
C THR A 288 -16.16 -40.24 -11.36
N ASP A 289 -15.74 -40.41 -12.62
CA ASP A 289 -16.17 -41.51 -13.48
C ASP A 289 -15.40 -42.81 -13.18
N LEU A 290 -14.18 -42.71 -12.62
CA LEU A 290 -13.31 -43.85 -12.29
C LEU A 290 -13.79 -44.64 -11.06
N ASP A 291 -13.76 -45.97 -11.16
CA ASP A 291 -14.06 -46.89 -10.06
C ASP A 291 -12.86 -47.21 -9.13
N GLY A 292 -13.11 -48.03 -8.11
CA GLY A 292 -12.10 -48.37 -7.10
C GLY A 292 -10.91 -49.19 -7.62
N GLU A 293 -11.11 -50.09 -8.59
CA GLU A 293 -10.04 -50.90 -9.17
C GLU A 293 -9.23 -50.10 -10.20
N GLU A 294 -9.90 -49.22 -10.94
CA GLU A 294 -9.23 -48.29 -11.86
C GLU A 294 -8.28 -47.33 -11.13
N TRP A 295 -8.65 -46.88 -9.93
CA TRP A 295 -7.71 -46.11 -9.09
C TRP A 295 -6.54 -46.96 -8.56
N VAL A 296 -6.65 -48.29 -8.41
CA VAL A 296 -5.49 -49.15 -8.12
C VAL A 296 -4.50 -49.13 -9.29
N GLU A 297 -5.00 -49.21 -10.53
CA GLU A 297 -4.18 -49.17 -11.74
C GLU A 297 -3.45 -47.82 -11.88
N VAL A 298 -4.16 -46.70 -11.71
CA VAL A 298 -3.56 -45.35 -11.74
C VAL A 298 -2.55 -45.16 -10.60
N VAL A 299 -2.82 -45.64 -9.39
CA VAL A 299 -1.87 -45.62 -8.26
C VAL A 299 -0.61 -46.45 -8.56
N GLY A 300 -0.74 -47.56 -9.31
CA GLY A 300 0.42 -48.31 -9.83
C GLY A 300 1.28 -47.44 -10.74
N GLN A 301 0.68 -46.86 -11.78
CA GLN A 301 1.36 -45.99 -12.76
C GLN A 301 2.00 -44.76 -12.09
N TYR A 302 1.36 -44.18 -11.07
CA TYR A 302 1.90 -43.08 -10.27
C TYR A 302 3.18 -43.49 -9.51
N LYS A 303 3.18 -44.66 -8.85
CA LYS A 303 4.37 -45.16 -8.14
C LYS A 303 5.51 -45.51 -9.10
N GLU A 304 5.21 -46.08 -10.27
CA GLU A 304 6.20 -46.32 -11.33
C GLU A 304 6.82 -45.03 -11.87
N ALA A 305 6.02 -43.99 -12.08
CA ALA A 305 6.51 -42.67 -12.49
C ALA A 305 7.44 -42.05 -11.43
N VAL A 306 7.04 -42.05 -10.16
CA VAL A 306 7.89 -41.58 -9.05
C VAL A 306 9.21 -42.35 -8.99
N ALA A 307 9.17 -43.69 -9.08
CA ALA A 307 10.38 -44.52 -9.05
C ALA A 307 11.33 -44.25 -10.23
N ARG A 308 10.77 -44.00 -11.43
CA ARG A 308 11.53 -43.73 -12.66
C ARG A 308 12.21 -42.36 -12.64
N GLU A 309 11.48 -41.31 -12.25
CA GLU A 309 11.96 -39.92 -12.37
C GLU A 309 12.76 -39.45 -11.14
N THR A 310 12.41 -39.92 -9.93
CA THR A 310 13.16 -39.59 -8.71
C THR A 310 14.31 -40.56 -8.41
N GLY A 311 14.31 -41.74 -9.05
CA GLY A 311 15.28 -42.80 -8.79
C GLY A 311 15.10 -43.51 -7.45
N SER A 312 13.93 -43.40 -6.81
CA SER A 312 13.59 -44.08 -5.55
C SER A 312 12.09 -44.37 -5.45
N GLU A 313 11.73 -45.51 -4.85
CA GLU A 313 10.33 -45.90 -4.68
C GLU A 313 9.56 -44.96 -3.74
N PHE A 314 8.25 -44.84 -3.95
CA PHE A 314 7.39 -44.03 -3.08
C PHE A 314 7.41 -44.57 -1.63
N PRO A 315 7.72 -43.74 -0.61
CA PRO A 315 8.03 -44.21 0.74
C PRO A 315 6.82 -44.89 1.41
N GLN A 316 6.94 -46.19 1.67
CA GLN A 316 5.88 -46.98 2.31
C GLN A 316 5.87 -46.87 3.84
N ASP A 317 6.93 -46.37 4.49
CA ASP A 317 6.96 -46.14 5.94
C ASP A 317 6.31 -44.79 6.33
N PRO A 318 5.22 -44.78 7.13
CA PRO A 318 4.60 -43.56 7.65
C PRO A 318 5.55 -42.65 8.45
N HIS A 319 6.56 -43.19 9.14
CA HIS A 319 7.51 -42.37 9.89
C HIS A 319 8.46 -41.62 8.95
N ALA A 320 9.03 -42.29 7.94
CA ALA A 320 9.79 -41.65 6.87
C ALA A 320 8.96 -40.60 6.13
N GLN A 321 7.69 -40.90 5.81
CA GLN A 321 6.76 -39.92 5.23
C GLN A 321 6.64 -38.66 6.11
N LEU A 322 6.38 -38.83 7.41
CA LEU A 322 6.20 -37.71 8.34
C LEU A 322 7.44 -36.81 8.43
N TRP A 323 8.64 -37.41 8.50
CA TRP A 323 9.90 -36.65 8.54
C TRP A 323 10.22 -35.93 7.24
N GLY A 324 9.90 -36.54 6.09
CA GLY A 324 9.97 -35.87 4.79
C GLY A 324 9.07 -34.65 4.74
N ALA A 325 7.79 -34.79 5.12
CA ALA A 325 6.83 -33.67 5.13
C ALA A 325 7.22 -32.55 6.12
N ILE A 326 7.76 -32.87 7.29
CA ILE A 326 8.30 -31.88 8.24
C ILE A 326 9.48 -31.10 7.63
N GLY A 327 10.43 -31.81 6.99
CA GLY A 327 11.60 -31.20 6.35
C GLY A 327 11.25 -30.36 5.11
N ALA A 328 10.24 -30.77 4.36
CA ALA A 328 9.69 -30.01 3.24
C ALA A 328 9.02 -28.71 3.70
N VAL A 329 8.18 -28.74 4.75
CA VAL A 329 7.56 -27.53 5.30
C VAL A 329 8.59 -26.54 5.82
N PHE A 330 9.63 -26.98 6.53
CA PHE A 330 10.72 -26.06 6.91
C PHE A 330 11.47 -25.53 5.68
N SER A 331 11.79 -26.39 4.69
CA SER A 331 12.47 -25.98 3.45
C SER A 331 11.64 -24.97 2.62
N SER A 332 10.31 -25.05 2.66
CA SER A 332 9.40 -24.12 1.99
C SER A 332 9.57 -22.66 2.45
N TRP A 333 10.09 -22.43 3.66
CA TRP A 333 10.37 -21.09 4.15
C TRP A 333 11.40 -20.34 3.29
N MET A 334 12.32 -21.05 2.63
CA MET A 334 13.35 -20.44 1.77
C MET A 334 13.14 -20.72 0.27
N ASN A 335 11.93 -21.08 -0.14
CA ASN A 335 11.58 -21.12 -1.57
C ASN A 335 11.43 -19.68 -2.14
N ALA A 336 11.60 -19.53 -3.45
CA ALA A 336 11.61 -18.22 -4.10
C ALA A 336 10.28 -17.46 -3.93
N ARG A 337 9.14 -18.17 -3.95
CA ARG A 337 7.80 -17.58 -3.78
C ARG A 337 7.63 -16.99 -2.37
N ALA A 338 8.06 -17.69 -1.32
CA ALA A 338 8.00 -17.20 0.06
C ALA A 338 8.96 -16.03 0.30
N ILE A 339 10.18 -16.07 -0.24
CA ILE A 339 11.14 -14.95 -0.15
C ILE A 339 10.56 -13.68 -0.77
N THR A 340 9.98 -13.77 -1.96
CA THR A 340 9.34 -12.61 -2.63
C THR A 340 8.12 -12.11 -1.85
N TYR A 341 7.25 -13.01 -1.38
CA TYR A 341 6.09 -12.63 -0.56
C TYR A 341 6.49 -11.94 0.76
N ARG A 342 7.59 -12.39 1.39
CA ARG A 342 8.12 -11.74 2.60
C ARG A 342 8.62 -10.31 2.34
N LYS A 343 9.26 -10.07 1.19
CA LYS A 343 9.72 -8.73 0.78
C LYS A 343 8.59 -7.77 0.42
N LEU A 344 7.46 -8.28 -0.08
CA LEU A 344 6.29 -7.45 -0.46
C LEU A 344 5.36 -7.11 0.73
N HIS A 345 5.66 -7.63 1.93
CA HIS A 345 4.79 -7.55 3.11
C HIS A 345 5.57 -7.45 4.45
N ASP A 346 6.85 -7.08 4.39
CA ASP A 346 7.72 -6.79 5.56
C ASP A 346 7.73 -7.87 6.63
N ILE A 347 7.78 -9.13 6.19
CA ILE A 347 7.88 -10.30 7.05
C ILE A 347 9.36 -10.66 7.18
N PRO A 348 10.00 -10.53 8.36
CA PRO A 348 11.39 -10.92 8.55
C PRO A 348 11.60 -12.43 8.36
N GLU A 349 12.67 -12.77 7.66
CA GLU A 349 13.12 -14.16 7.45
C GLU A 349 13.36 -14.91 8.77
N SER A 350 13.85 -14.20 9.79
CA SER A 350 14.16 -14.74 11.12
C SER A 350 12.95 -15.22 11.93
N TRP A 351 11.71 -15.06 11.44
CA TRP A 351 10.52 -15.55 12.13
C TRP A 351 10.25 -17.05 11.94
N GLY A 352 10.74 -17.65 10.84
CA GLY A 352 10.50 -19.05 10.50
C GLY A 352 9.02 -19.42 10.31
N THR A 353 8.78 -20.73 10.16
CA THR A 353 7.44 -21.32 10.08
C THR A 353 7.30 -22.46 11.09
N ALA A 354 6.10 -22.66 11.66
CA ALA A 354 5.78 -23.82 12.47
C ALA A 354 5.18 -24.94 11.60
N VAL A 355 5.35 -26.19 12.03
CA VAL A 355 4.70 -27.35 11.39
C VAL A 355 3.57 -27.81 12.28
N THR A 356 2.35 -27.93 11.74
CA THR A 356 1.19 -28.47 12.45
C THR A 356 0.86 -29.84 11.88
N VAL A 357 0.93 -30.88 12.71
CA VAL A 357 0.53 -32.25 12.38
C VAL A 357 -0.81 -32.51 13.03
N GLN A 358 -1.82 -32.91 12.28
CA GLN A 358 -3.19 -33.04 12.76
C GLN A 358 -3.86 -34.28 12.18
N ALA A 359 -4.59 -35.05 12.99
CA ALA A 359 -5.37 -36.19 12.54
C ALA A 359 -6.30 -35.82 11.39
N MET A 360 -6.34 -36.65 10.34
CA MET A 360 -7.27 -36.51 9.24
C MET A 360 -8.71 -36.73 9.70
N VAL A 361 -9.60 -35.95 9.10
CA VAL A 361 -11.04 -36.15 9.09
C VAL A 361 -11.53 -35.97 7.65
N PHE A 362 -12.49 -36.78 7.22
CA PHE A 362 -12.78 -36.95 5.80
C PHE A 362 -14.14 -36.38 5.39
N GLY A 363 -14.12 -35.34 4.53
CA GLY A 363 -15.31 -34.77 3.92
C GLY A 363 -15.83 -35.57 2.70
N ASN A 364 -15.06 -36.56 2.24
CA ASN A 364 -15.30 -37.38 1.05
C ASN A 364 -15.73 -38.84 1.36
N MET A 365 -16.32 -39.09 2.53
CA MET A 365 -16.97 -40.37 2.86
C MET A 365 -18.49 -40.30 2.60
N GLY A 366 -18.87 -40.10 1.34
CA GLY A 366 -20.28 -40.11 0.91
C GLY A 366 -21.11 -38.88 1.32
N GLU A 367 -22.42 -38.94 1.02
CA GLU A 367 -23.34 -37.79 1.12
C GLU A 367 -23.61 -37.27 2.56
N THR A 368 -23.18 -37.99 3.59
CA THR A 368 -23.23 -37.51 4.99
C THR A 368 -21.96 -36.76 5.42
N SER A 369 -20.98 -36.65 4.51
CA SER A 369 -19.70 -35.98 4.73
C SER A 369 -19.57 -34.77 3.80
N ALA A 370 -18.86 -33.74 4.26
CA ALA A 370 -18.70 -32.49 3.53
C ALA A 370 -17.46 -31.71 4.01
N THR A 371 -17.10 -30.64 3.29
CA THR A 371 -16.04 -29.71 3.71
C THR A 371 -16.38 -28.29 3.25
N GLY A 372 -15.93 -27.27 3.98
CA GLY A 372 -16.27 -25.89 3.65
C GLY A 372 -15.43 -24.82 4.33
N VAL A 373 -15.64 -23.58 3.88
CA VAL A 373 -14.99 -22.37 4.38
C VAL A 373 -16.05 -21.33 4.70
N ALA A 374 -16.00 -20.76 5.90
CA ALA A 374 -17.05 -19.89 6.44
C ALA A 374 -16.49 -18.65 7.15
N PHE A 375 -17.14 -17.51 6.93
CA PHE A 375 -16.88 -16.23 7.58
C PHE A 375 -18.02 -15.88 8.52
N THR A 376 -17.73 -15.35 9.71
CA THR A 376 -18.79 -14.96 10.66
C THR A 376 -19.56 -13.70 10.23
N ARG A 377 -18.98 -12.86 9.37
CA ARG A 377 -19.68 -11.76 8.69
C ARG A 377 -19.20 -11.70 7.24
N ASN A 378 -20.03 -11.21 6.34
CA ASN A 378 -19.69 -11.15 4.92
C ASN A 378 -18.40 -10.29 4.72
N PRO A 379 -17.30 -10.85 4.18
CA PRO A 379 -16.01 -10.16 4.09
C PRO A 379 -16.00 -9.02 3.04
N SER A 380 -17.01 -8.96 2.17
CA SER A 380 -17.14 -7.95 1.12
C SER A 380 -18.07 -6.80 1.50
N THR A 381 -19.20 -7.09 2.17
CA THR A 381 -20.23 -6.10 2.55
C THR A 381 -20.24 -5.72 4.03
N GLY A 382 -19.63 -6.54 4.89
CA GLY A 382 -19.64 -6.40 6.35
C GLY A 382 -20.94 -6.82 7.04
N GLU A 383 -21.91 -7.40 6.33
CA GLU A 383 -23.19 -7.81 6.93
C GLU A 383 -23.00 -8.96 7.95
N SER A 384 -23.60 -8.79 9.13
CA SER A 384 -23.67 -9.80 10.21
C SER A 384 -24.55 -11.00 9.85
N ARG A 385 -24.06 -11.83 8.91
CA ARG A 385 -24.57 -13.18 8.61
C ARG A 385 -23.38 -14.10 8.33
N LEU A 386 -23.56 -15.37 8.69
CA LEU A 386 -22.70 -16.47 8.25
C LEU A 386 -22.66 -16.49 6.71
N TYR A 387 -21.47 -16.32 6.14
CA TYR A 387 -21.23 -16.28 4.70
C TYR A 387 -20.13 -17.27 4.33
N GLY A 388 -20.30 -18.03 3.26
CA GLY A 388 -19.31 -19.00 2.83
C GLY A 388 -19.92 -20.17 2.08
N GLU A 389 -19.05 -21.13 1.76
CA GLU A 389 -19.29 -22.16 0.75
C GLU A 389 -18.88 -23.54 1.28
N PHE A 390 -19.57 -24.59 0.82
CA PHE A 390 -19.26 -25.98 1.15
C PHE A 390 -19.43 -26.92 -0.06
N LEU A 391 -18.85 -28.11 0.02
CA LEU A 391 -19.06 -29.21 -0.90
C LEU A 391 -19.38 -30.49 -0.11
N ILE A 392 -20.46 -31.17 -0.51
CA ILE A 392 -20.79 -32.53 -0.06
C ILE A 392 -19.86 -33.53 -0.76
N ASN A 393 -19.41 -34.54 -0.02
CA ASN A 393 -18.61 -35.66 -0.53
C ASN A 393 -17.33 -35.16 -1.26
N ALA A 394 -16.48 -34.42 -0.55
CA ALA A 394 -15.35 -33.65 -1.09
C ALA A 394 -14.19 -33.45 -0.08
N GLN A 395 -12.97 -33.21 -0.56
CA GLN A 395 -11.85 -32.73 0.25
C GLN A 395 -11.66 -31.21 0.10
N GLY A 396 -10.99 -30.57 1.07
CA GLY A 396 -10.81 -29.11 1.08
C GLY A 396 -10.08 -28.56 -0.15
N GLU A 397 -9.26 -29.40 -0.79
CA GLU A 397 -8.66 -29.17 -2.10
C GLU A 397 -9.70 -28.88 -3.19
N ASP A 398 -10.80 -29.65 -3.27
CA ASP A 398 -11.83 -29.51 -4.30
C ASP A 398 -12.55 -28.13 -4.22
N VAL A 399 -12.64 -27.56 -3.00
CA VAL A 399 -13.19 -26.22 -2.75
C VAL A 399 -12.22 -25.12 -3.20
N VAL A 400 -10.91 -25.31 -3.01
CA VAL A 400 -9.88 -24.33 -3.36
C VAL A 400 -9.53 -24.36 -4.85
N ALA A 401 -9.53 -25.54 -5.47
CA ALA A 401 -9.24 -25.73 -6.89
C ALA A 401 -10.40 -25.32 -7.81
N GLY A 402 -11.63 -25.19 -7.28
CA GLY A 402 -12.80 -24.74 -8.03
C GLY A 402 -13.35 -25.75 -9.07
N ILE A 403 -12.79 -26.97 -9.13
CA ILE A 403 -13.15 -28.04 -10.06
C ILE A 403 -14.65 -28.41 -9.95
N ARG A 404 -15.20 -28.32 -8.73
CA ARG A 404 -16.62 -28.53 -8.45
C ARG A 404 -17.23 -27.23 -7.94
N THR A 405 -18.28 -26.74 -8.60
CA THR A 405 -19.03 -25.55 -8.17
C THR A 405 -19.48 -25.70 -6.71
N PRO A 406 -19.06 -24.82 -5.78
CA PRO A 406 -19.46 -24.90 -4.38
C PRO A 406 -20.97 -24.67 -4.17
N GLN A 407 -21.44 -24.96 -2.95
CA GLN A 407 -22.82 -24.79 -2.51
C GLN A 407 -22.88 -23.76 -1.37
N ASP A 408 -24.00 -23.02 -1.27
CA ASP A 408 -24.21 -21.98 -0.25
C ASP A 408 -24.40 -22.56 1.16
N ILE A 409 -23.74 -22.00 2.18
CA ILE A 409 -23.89 -22.51 3.56
C ILE A 409 -25.28 -22.22 4.15
N THR A 410 -25.90 -21.07 3.84
CA THR A 410 -27.23 -20.69 4.38
C THR A 410 -28.30 -20.72 3.30
N GLU A 411 -29.54 -20.99 3.71
CA GLU A 411 -30.70 -21.00 2.80
C GLU A 411 -30.98 -19.59 2.24
N TYR A 412 -30.69 -18.54 3.03
CA TYR A 412 -30.73 -17.16 2.56
C TYR A 412 -29.74 -16.89 1.42
N ALA A 413 -28.50 -17.39 1.54
CA ALA A 413 -27.49 -17.23 0.49
C ALA A 413 -27.89 -18.01 -0.78
N ARG A 414 -28.38 -19.25 -0.63
CA ARG A 414 -28.91 -20.07 -1.75
C ARG A 414 -30.01 -19.37 -2.54
N LEU A 415 -30.96 -18.75 -1.84
CA LEU A 415 -32.06 -18.00 -2.46
C LEU A 415 -31.60 -16.68 -3.11
N ALA A 416 -30.51 -16.08 -2.62
CA ALA A 416 -29.92 -14.87 -3.18
C ALA A 416 -28.96 -15.15 -4.36
N SER A 417 -28.29 -16.31 -4.38
CA SER A 417 -27.45 -16.78 -5.48
C SER A 417 -28.27 -17.35 -6.64
N GLY A 418 -29.51 -17.79 -6.37
CA GLY A 418 -30.36 -18.47 -7.35
C GLY A 418 -29.97 -19.94 -7.56
N SER A 419 -29.31 -20.56 -6.58
CA SER A 419 -28.78 -21.92 -6.69
C SER A 419 -29.86 -22.99 -6.47
N ASP A 420 -29.99 -23.90 -7.44
CA ASP A 420 -30.84 -25.09 -7.35
C ASP A 420 -30.26 -26.17 -6.40
N ARG A 421 -28.98 -26.07 -6.02
CA ARG A 421 -28.33 -27.03 -5.10
C ARG A 421 -28.65 -26.68 -3.65
N PRO A 422 -28.91 -27.66 -2.76
CA PRO A 422 -29.34 -27.40 -1.38
C PRO A 422 -28.27 -26.65 -0.57
N SER A 423 -28.73 -25.86 0.40
CA SER A 423 -27.86 -25.20 1.37
C SER A 423 -27.33 -26.18 2.41
N MET A 424 -26.23 -25.85 3.11
CA MET A 424 -25.77 -26.67 4.25
C MET A 424 -26.82 -26.72 5.35
N GLU A 425 -27.53 -25.61 5.56
CA GLU A 425 -28.70 -25.49 6.43
C GLU A 425 -29.81 -26.51 6.11
N GLY A 426 -30.11 -26.75 4.83
CA GLY A 426 -31.07 -27.75 4.38
C GLY A 426 -30.54 -29.19 4.33
N ALA A 427 -29.31 -29.39 3.84
CA ALA A 427 -28.72 -30.72 3.62
C ALA A 427 -28.15 -31.36 4.88
N MET A 428 -27.56 -30.56 5.78
CA MET A 428 -26.86 -31.04 6.99
C MET A 428 -27.25 -30.23 8.25
N PRO A 429 -28.55 -30.14 8.59
CA PRO A 429 -29.06 -29.22 9.62
C PRO A 429 -28.43 -29.40 11.02
N SER A 430 -28.03 -30.63 11.38
CA SER A 430 -27.33 -30.89 12.65
C SER A 430 -25.94 -30.26 12.69
N ALA A 431 -25.15 -30.46 11.63
CA ALA A 431 -23.81 -29.88 11.51
C ALA A 431 -23.88 -28.35 11.34
N PHE A 432 -24.84 -27.84 10.57
CA PHE A 432 -25.09 -26.40 10.42
C PHE A 432 -25.45 -25.71 11.75
N LYS A 433 -26.28 -26.34 12.58
CA LYS A 433 -26.63 -25.85 13.91
C LYS A 433 -25.42 -25.78 14.84
N GLU A 434 -24.54 -26.78 14.79
CA GLU A 434 -23.30 -26.79 15.57
C GLU A 434 -22.28 -25.76 15.03
N LEU A 435 -22.15 -25.61 13.71
CA LEU A 435 -21.34 -24.56 13.09
C LEU A 435 -21.79 -23.17 13.53
N SER A 436 -23.11 -22.94 13.58
CA SER A 436 -23.73 -21.70 14.07
C SER A 436 -23.50 -21.45 15.57
N ARG A 437 -23.37 -22.51 16.38
CA ARG A 437 -22.97 -22.40 17.80
C ARG A 437 -21.50 -22.00 17.92
N ILE A 438 -20.63 -22.64 17.13
CA ILE A 438 -19.18 -22.42 17.13
C ILE A 438 -18.84 -21.00 16.65
N TYR A 439 -19.48 -20.55 15.57
CA TYR A 439 -19.51 -19.16 15.08
C TYR A 439 -19.64 -18.14 16.22
N ALA A 440 -20.65 -18.31 17.08
CA ALA A 440 -21.01 -17.33 18.12
C ALA A 440 -20.02 -17.33 19.29
N ILE A 441 -19.34 -18.46 19.52
CA ILE A 441 -18.27 -18.58 20.51
C ILE A 441 -17.00 -17.94 19.95
N LEU A 442 -16.64 -18.21 18.70
CA LEU A 442 -15.42 -17.71 18.07
C LEU A 442 -15.44 -16.20 17.87
N GLU A 443 -16.50 -15.62 17.30
CA GLU A 443 -16.61 -14.16 17.14
C GLU A 443 -16.62 -13.45 18.50
N ARG A 444 -17.29 -14.01 19.52
CA ARG A 444 -17.29 -13.46 20.88
C ARG A 444 -15.93 -13.56 21.58
N HIS A 445 -15.20 -14.66 21.42
CA HIS A 445 -13.91 -14.91 22.05
C HIS A 445 -12.80 -14.04 21.43
N TYR A 446 -12.66 -14.09 20.10
CA TYR A 446 -11.67 -13.27 19.38
C TYR A 446 -12.11 -11.80 19.25
N ARG A 447 -13.38 -11.50 19.58
CA ARG A 447 -14.02 -10.18 19.54
C ARG A 447 -13.95 -9.54 18.15
N ASP A 448 -13.92 -10.34 17.09
CA ASP A 448 -13.74 -9.92 15.69
C ASP A 448 -14.27 -10.98 14.73
N MET A 449 -14.60 -10.57 13.49
CA MET A 449 -15.03 -11.49 12.43
C MET A 449 -13.97 -12.56 12.14
N GLN A 450 -14.37 -13.84 12.18
CA GLN A 450 -13.50 -14.99 11.91
C GLN A 450 -13.75 -15.62 10.54
N ASP A 451 -12.68 -16.11 9.95
CA ASP A 451 -12.54 -16.94 8.75
C ASP A 451 -12.16 -18.36 9.21
N MET A 452 -12.96 -19.35 8.84
CA MET A 452 -12.98 -20.68 9.45
C MET A 452 -12.97 -21.79 8.38
N GLU A 453 -12.14 -22.81 8.57
CA GLU A 453 -12.14 -24.04 7.76
C GLU A 453 -12.79 -25.17 8.57
N PHE A 454 -13.72 -25.93 7.98
CA PHE A 454 -14.41 -27.04 8.65
C PHE A 454 -14.64 -28.25 7.74
N THR A 455 -14.82 -29.41 8.37
CA THR A 455 -15.17 -30.67 7.72
C THR A 455 -16.30 -31.34 8.49
N VAL A 456 -17.27 -31.92 7.78
CA VAL A 456 -18.26 -32.83 8.33
C VAL A 456 -17.86 -34.24 7.91
N GLU A 457 -17.69 -35.13 8.88
CA GLU A 457 -17.34 -36.53 8.66
C GLU A 457 -18.50 -37.37 9.20
N GLN A 458 -19.23 -38.06 8.31
CA GLN A 458 -20.40 -38.88 8.67
C GLN A 458 -21.39 -38.16 9.61
N GLY A 459 -21.73 -36.91 9.29
CA GLY A 459 -22.63 -36.05 10.07
C GLY A 459 -22.00 -35.34 11.28
N LYS A 460 -20.75 -35.64 11.65
CA LYS A 460 -20.03 -34.98 12.76
C LYS A 460 -19.19 -33.81 12.25
N LEU A 461 -19.45 -32.61 12.78
CA LEU A 461 -18.66 -31.41 12.48
C LEU A 461 -17.30 -31.42 13.21
N TRP A 462 -16.26 -31.01 12.48
CA TRP A 462 -14.91 -30.79 12.95
C TRP A 462 -14.36 -29.44 12.44
N MET A 463 -13.68 -28.69 13.31
CA MET A 463 -13.04 -27.40 12.98
C MET A 463 -11.55 -27.58 12.68
N LEU A 464 -11.13 -27.20 11.47
CA LEU A 464 -9.74 -27.33 11.01
C LEU A 464 -8.91 -26.05 11.19
N GLN A 465 -9.55 -24.89 11.14
CA GLN A 465 -8.88 -23.61 11.30
C GLN A 465 -9.85 -22.51 11.74
N THR A 466 -9.33 -21.52 12.45
CA THR A 466 -9.94 -20.18 12.58
C THR A 466 -8.85 -19.11 12.49
N ARG A 467 -9.17 -17.94 11.96
CA ARG A 467 -8.32 -16.73 11.94
C ARG A 467 -9.18 -15.48 11.79
N GLY A 468 -8.70 -14.32 12.23
CA GLY A 468 -9.36 -13.04 11.93
C GLY A 468 -9.45 -12.86 10.41
N GLY A 469 -10.66 -12.73 9.87
CA GLY A 469 -10.90 -12.84 8.43
C GLY A 469 -10.46 -11.61 7.64
N LYS A 470 -9.83 -11.83 6.48
CA LYS A 470 -9.56 -10.75 5.51
C LYS A 470 -10.89 -10.20 4.99
N ARG A 471 -10.97 -8.89 4.76
CA ARG A 471 -12.20 -8.15 4.44
C ARG A 471 -11.91 -6.84 3.69
N THR A 472 -12.88 -6.29 2.98
CA THR A 472 -12.79 -4.98 2.32
C THR A 472 -12.79 -3.83 3.34
N ALA A 473 -12.40 -2.61 2.92
CA ALA A 473 -12.51 -1.41 3.76
C ALA A 473 -13.98 -1.15 4.19
N LYS A 474 -14.94 -1.33 3.27
CA LYS A 474 -16.39 -1.21 3.55
C LYS A 474 -16.85 -2.22 4.61
N ALA A 475 -16.42 -3.47 4.49
CA ALA A 475 -16.70 -4.50 5.48
C ALA A 475 -16.01 -4.24 6.82
N ALA A 476 -14.75 -3.77 6.83
CA ALA A 476 -14.02 -3.44 8.04
C ALA A 476 -14.72 -2.34 8.86
N LEU A 477 -15.14 -1.25 8.20
CA LEU A 477 -15.90 -0.17 8.85
C LEU A 477 -17.19 -0.68 9.46
N ARG A 478 -18.01 -1.38 8.67
CA ARG A 478 -19.32 -1.87 9.12
C ARG A 478 -19.18 -2.84 10.29
N ILE A 479 -18.29 -3.82 10.19
CA ILE A 479 -18.02 -4.80 11.25
C ILE A 479 -17.52 -4.09 12.53
N ALA A 480 -16.60 -3.12 12.43
CA ALA A 480 -16.11 -2.39 13.59
C ALA A 480 -17.21 -1.55 14.28
N VAL A 481 -18.13 -0.95 13.51
CA VAL A 481 -19.26 -0.18 14.04
C VAL A 481 -20.35 -1.08 14.64
N GLU A 482 -20.70 -2.19 13.97
CA GLU A 482 -21.66 -3.18 14.48
C GLU A 482 -21.16 -3.81 15.80
N LEU A 483 -19.94 -4.34 15.84
CA LEU A 483 -19.36 -4.96 17.05
C LEU A 483 -19.26 -3.99 18.24
N ALA A 484 -19.12 -2.68 17.99
CA ALA A 484 -19.11 -1.66 19.03
C ALA A 484 -20.53 -1.28 19.51
N ASN A 485 -21.52 -1.30 18.62
CA ASN A 485 -22.93 -1.10 18.98
C ASN A 485 -23.52 -2.32 19.70
N GLU A 486 -23.05 -3.53 19.37
CA GLU A 486 -23.32 -4.78 20.09
C GLU A 486 -22.63 -4.86 21.46
N GLY A 487 -21.73 -3.91 21.77
CA GLY A 487 -20.99 -3.86 23.04
C GLY A 487 -19.88 -4.91 23.18
N LEU A 488 -19.52 -5.63 22.10
CA LEU A 488 -18.43 -6.61 22.13
C LEU A 488 -17.05 -5.92 22.15
N ILE A 489 -16.94 -4.76 21.51
CA ILE A 489 -15.75 -3.90 21.50
C ILE A 489 -16.08 -2.46 21.93
N THR A 490 -15.08 -1.70 22.37
CA THR A 490 -15.28 -0.27 22.65
C THR A 490 -15.19 0.56 21.37
N LYS A 491 -15.60 1.83 21.43
CA LYS A 491 -15.55 2.74 20.26
C LYS A 491 -14.11 3.10 19.90
N GLU A 492 -13.25 3.17 20.90
CA GLU A 492 -11.80 3.38 20.80
C GLU A 492 -11.12 2.16 20.17
N GLU A 493 -11.58 0.96 20.52
CA GLU A 493 -11.13 -0.30 19.92
C GLU A 493 -11.60 -0.42 18.45
N ALA A 494 -12.83 -0.01 18.12
CA ALA A 494 -13.31 0.07 16.75
C ALA A 494 -12.49 1.07 15.91
N VAL A 495 -12.27 2.28 16.41
CA VAL A 495 -11.38 3.30 15.80
C VAL A 495 -9.96 2.76 15.58
N SER A 496 -9.47 1.91 16.48
CA SER A 496 -8.14 1.30 16.41
C SER A 496 -8.03 0.10 15.45
N ARG A 497 -9.13 -0.48 14.97
CA ARG A 497 -9.12 -1.68 14.10
C ARG A 497 -9.03 -1.40 12.61
N ILE A 498 -9.45 -0.21 12.16
CA ILE A 498 -9.41 0.19 10.75
C ILE A 498 -7.97 0.55 10.36
N ASP A 499 -7.50 0.12 9.19
CA ASP A 499 -6.28 0.69 8.58
C ASP A 499 -6.63 2.08 8.01
N PRO A 500 -6.01 3.18 8.47
CA PRO A 500 -6.31 4.51 7.95
C PRO A 500 -6.13 4.62 6.44
N ALA A 501 -5.11 3.98 5.85
CA ALA A 501 -4.85 4.08 4.42
C ALA A 501 -5.82 3.21 3.58
N SER A 502 -6.49 2.22 4.17
CA SER A 502 -7.59 1.51 3.51
C SER A 502 -8.81 2.40 3.19
N LEU A 503 -8.91 3.60 3.80
CA LEU A 503 -9.99 4.54 3.51
C LEU A 503 -9.91 5.16 2.10
N ASP A 504 -8.74 5.24 1.45
CA ASP A 504 -8.63 5.75 0.08
C ASP A 504 -9.53 4.96 -0.90
N GLN A 505 -9.74 3.66 -0.64
CA GLN A 505 -10.65 2.78 -1.41
C GLN A 505 -12.14 3.20 -1.33
N LEU A 506 -12.50 4.08 -0.40
CA LEU A 506 -13.86 4.55 -0.15
C LEU A 506 -14.05 6.03 -0.55
N LEU A 507 -12.99 6.68 -1.05
CA LEU A 507 -12.96 8.12 -1.34
C LEU A 507 -12.77 8.42 -2.83
N HIS A 508 -12.32 7.43 -3.62
CA HIS A 508 -12.15 7.52 -5.06
C HIS A 508 -12.91 6.40 -5.80
N PRO A 509 -13.34 6.60 -7.06
CA PRO A 509 -13.87 5.52 -7.89
C PRO A 509 -12.83 4.41 -8.11
N THR A 510 -13.27 3.17 -8.29
CA THR A 510 -12.40 2.00 -8.51
C THR A 510 -12.85 1.18 -9.71
N ILE A 511 -11.95 0.42 -10.35
CA ILE A 511 -12.32 -0.54 -11.40
C ILE A 511 -13.08 -1.70 -10.76
N ASP A 512 -14.19 -2.14 -11.36
CA ASP A 512 -14.92 -3.34 -10.93
C ASP A 512 -13.96 -4.56 -10.88
N PRO A 513 -13.79 -5.25 -9.74
CA PRO A 513 -12.95 -6.43 -9.63
C PRO A 513 -13.30 -7.57 -10.60
N LYS A 514 -14.52 -7.57 -11.17
CA LYS A 514 -14.98 -8.53 -12.19
C LYS A 514 -14.60 -8.13 -13.63
N ALA A 515 -14.05 -6.94 -13.85
CA ALA A 515 -13.65 -6.47 -15.17
C ALA A 515 -12.36 -7.14 -15.65
N GLN A 516 -12.36 -7.65 -16.89
CA GLN A 516 -11.16 -8.20 -17.51
C GLN A 516 -10.16 -7.08 -17.86
N ARG A 517 -9.00 -7.08 -17.21
CA ARG A 517 -7.98 -6.02 -17.32
C ARG A 517 -7.03 -6.24 -18.51
N ASP A 518 -7.20 -5.50 -19.61
CA ASP A 518 -6.19 -5.38 -20.69
C ASP A 518 -5.14 -4.31 -20.31
N VAL A 519 -4.22 -4.68 -19.41
CA VAL A 519 -3.14 -3.79 -18.94
C VAL A 519 -2.10 -3.61 -20.06
N ILE A 520 -1.92 -2.37 -20.51
CA ILE A 520 -0.99 -2.00 -21.58
C ILE A 520 0.33 -1.44 -21.08
N ALA A 521 0.36 -0.85 -19.89
CA ALA A 521 1.56 -0.35 -19.24
C ALA A 521 1.39 -0.27 -17.72
N THR A 522 2.51 -0.17 -17.00
CA THR A 522 2.54 0.12 -15.57
C THR A 522 3.56 1.23 -15.31
N GLY A 523 3.20 2.19 -14.46
CA GLY A 523 4.06 3.24 -13.92
C GLY A 523 3.92 3.31 -12.39
N LEU A 524 4.23 4.46 -11.81
CA LEU A 524 4.11 4.71 -10.38
C LEU A 524 2.66 5.05 -10.01
N PRO A 525 2.12 4.54 -8.88
CA PRO A 525 0.75 4.80 -8.39
C PRO A 525 0.64 6.21 -7.77
N ALA A 526 0.79 7.23 -8.62
CA ALA A 526 1.00 8.61 -8.19
C ALA A 526 -0.18 9.21 -7.42
N SER A 527 -1.41 8.91 -7.80
CA SER A 527 -2.61 9.38 -7.09
C SER A 527 -3.73 8.34 -7.22
N PRO A 528 -4.39 7.93 -6.10
CA PRO A 528 -5.25 6.76 -6.07
C PRO A 528 -6.57 6.92 -6.85
N GLY A 529 -7.24 5.79 -7.05
CA GLY A 529 -8.51 5.68 -7.77
C GLY A 529 -8.38 5.31 -9.24
N ALA A 530 -9.52 5.19 -9.91
CA ALA A 530 -9.63 4.82 -11.32
C ALA A 530 -10.33 5.90 -12.15
N ALA A 531 -9.83 6.16 -13.35
CA ALA A 531 -10.42 7.10 -14.30
C ALA A 531 -10.38 6.54 -15.73
N ALA A 532 -11.47 6.69 -16.46
CA ALA A 532 -11.59 6.28 -17.86
C ALA A 532 -12.06 7.44 -18.74
N GLY A 533 -11.36 7.65 -19.86
CA GLY A 533 -11.61 8.78 -20.76
C GLY A 533 -10.76 8.73 -22.04
N GLU A 534 -11.06 9.65 -22.94
CA GLU A 534 -10.37 9.83 -24.22
C GLU A 534 -8.96 10.42 -24.01
N ILE A 535 -7.95 9.90 -24.71
CA ILE A 535 -6.60 10.45 -24.70
C ILE A 535 -6.59 11.87 -25.30
N VAL A 536 -5.97 12.80 -24.57
CA VAL A 536 -5.64 14.16 -25.03
C VAL A 536 -4.21 14.51 -24.66
N PHE A 537 -3.52 15.28 -25.50
CA PHE A 537 -2.08 15.58 -25.34
C PHE A 537 -1.78 17.06 -25.02
N SER A 538 -2.81 17.91 -25.05
CA SER A 538 -2.76 19.34 -24.71
C SER A 538 -3.68 19.68 -23.54
N SER A 539 -3.25 20.63 -22.71
CA SER A 539 -4.02 21.20 -21.61
C SER A 539 -5.31 21.89 -22.10
N ASP A 540 -5.22 22.65 -23.20
CA ASP A 540 -6.36 23.39 -23.77
C ASP A 540 -7.38 22.46 -24.42
N GLU A 541 -6.90 21.38 -25.03
CA GLU A 541 -7.75 20.33 -25.60
C GLU A 541 -8.52 19.59 -24.50
N ALA A 542 -7.86 19.28 -23.38
CA ALA A 542 -8.51 18.75 -22.18
C ALA A 542 -9.60 19.70 -21.64
N ALA A 543 -9.28 20.99 -21.47
CA ALA A 543 -10.22 22.00 -20.98
C ALA A 543 -11.43 22.19 -21.90
N LYS A 544 -11.20 22.27 -23.21
CA LYS A 544 -12.25 22.41 -24.22
C LYS A 544 -13.18 21.20 -24.27
N LEU A 545 -12.62 19.99 -24.35
CA LEU A 545 -13.43 18.76 -24.42
C LEU A 545 -14.22 18.52 -23.13
N LYS A 546 -13.71 18.98 -21.98
CA LYS A 546 -14.44 18.98 -20.71
C LYS A 546 -15.62 19.96 -20.71
N ALA A 547 -15.48 21.13 -21.33
CA ALA A 547 -16.58 22.07 -21.55
C ALA A 547 -17.65 21.50 -22.52
N ASP A 548 -17.23 20.72 -23.52
CA ASP A 548 -18.11 19.91 -24.38
C ASP A 548 -18.71 18.68 -23.65
N GLY A 549 -18.48 18.53 -22.33
CA GLY A 549 -19.04 17.48 -21.49
C GLY A 549 -18.36 16.10 -21.61
N ARG A 550 -17.23 15.99 -22.29
CA ARG A 550 -16.52 14.71 -22.52
C ARG A 550 -15.58 14.38 -21.36
N LYS A 551 -15.30 13.09 -21.19
CA LYS A 551 -14.35 12.55 -20.20
C LYS A 551 -13.00 12.28 -20.89
N VAL A 552 -11.93 12.90 -20.40
CA VAL A 552 -10.59 12.84 -21.02
C VAL A 552 -9.52 12.41 -20.01
N ILE A 553 -8.45 11.79 -20.51
CA ILE A 553 -7.21 11.47 -19.77
C ILE A 553 -6.08 12.28 -20.38
N LEU A 554 -5.47 13.17 -19.59
CA LEU A 554 -4.36 14.01 -20.05
C LEU A 554 -3.07 13.18 -20.07
N VAL A 555 -2.54 12.93 -21.27
CA VAL A 555 -1.31 12.16 -21.49
C VAL A 555 -0.17 13.09 -21.88
N ARG A 556 0.87 13.16 -21.06
CA ARG A 556 2.02 14.06 -21.25
C ARG A 556 3.34 13.32 -21.03
N ILE A 557 4.46 13.91 -21.45
CA ILE A 557 5.78 13.41 -21.08
C ILE A 557 6.03 13.70 -19.60
N GLU A 558 5.96 14.98 -19.25
CA GLU A 558 5.88 15.57 -17.91
C GLU A 558 4.85 16.71 -17.94
N THR A 559 4.35 17.20 -16.80
CA THR A 559 3.44 18.37 -16.75
C THR A 559 4.11 19.59 -16.13
N SER A 560 3.84 20.77 -16.67
CA SER A 560 4.27 22.07 -16.13
C SER A 560 3.12 22.77 -15.40
N PRO A 561 3.36 23.90 -14.69
CA PRO A 561 2.27 24.71 -14.14
C PRO A 561 1.29 25.26 -15.19
N GLU A 562 1.70 25.36 -16.45
CA GLU A 562 0.81 25.72 -17.58
C GLU A 562 -0.15 24.58 -18.00
N ASP A 563 0.07 23.34 -17.53
CA ASP A 563 -0.88 22.23 -17.73
C ASP A 563 -2.02 22.21 -16.68
N ILE A 564 -2.04 23.10 -15.69
CA ILE A 564 -2.94 23.03 -14.52
C ILE A 564 -4.44 23.05 -14.90
N HIS A 565 -4.87 23.83 -15.89
CA HIS A 565 -6.28 23.88 -16.31
C HIS A 565 -6.73 22.58 -16.98
N GLY A 566 -5.90 21.98 -17.82
CA GLY A 566 -6.13 20.67 -18.43
C GLY A 566 -6.07 19.53 -17.41
N MET A 567 -5.15 19.60 -16.45
CA MET A 567 -5.09 18.68 -15.31
C MET A 567 -6.35 18.77 -14.44
N HIS A 568 -6.89 19.98 -14.22
CA HIS A 568 -8.17 20.18 -13.54
C HIS A 568 -9.37 19.67 -14.37
N ALA A 569 -9.31 19.80 -15.68
CA ALA A 569 -10.37 19.37 -16.60
C ALA A 569 -10.44 17.84 -16.78
N ALA A 570 -9.30 17.16 -16.85
CA ALA A 570 -9.21 15.72 -17.09
C ALA A 570 -9.78 14.88 -15.94
N GLU A 571 -10.25 13.67 -16.25
CA GLU A 571 -10.69 12.70 -15.24
C GLU A 571 -9.49 12.05 -14.53
N GLY A 572 -8.35 11.98 -15.21
CA GLY A 572 -7.09 11.43 -14.70
C GLY A 572 -5.89 11.84 -15.56
N ILE A 573 -4.68 11.65 -15.03
CA ILE A 573 -3.43 12.18 -15.60
C ILE A 573 -2.40 11.04 -15.77
N LEU A 574 -1.78 10.95 -16.94
CA LEU A 574 -0.77 9.96 -17.28
C LEU A 574 0.52 10.64 -17.75
N THR A 575 1.64 10.36 -17.08
CA THR A 575 2.96 10.90 -17.44
C THR A 575 4.00 9.79 -17.69
N THR A 576 4.84 9.98 -18.71
CA THR A 576 5.92 9.02 -19.04
C THR A 576 7.16 9.22 -18.17
N ARG A 577 7.30 10.38 -17.54
CA ARG A 577 8.34 10.77 -16.58
C ARG A 577 7.73 11.26 -15.25
N GLY A 578 8.60 11.69 -14.33
CA GLY A 578 8.22 12.18 -13.00
C GLY A 578 8.03 11.05 -11.98
N GLY A 579 8.51 11.25 -10.76
CA GLY A 579 8.33 10.31 -9.66
C GLY A 579 6.92 10.38 -9.02
N MET A 580 6.75 9.64 -7.91
CA MET A 580 5.63 9.80 -6.95
C MET A 580 5.52 11.24 -6.42
N THR A 581 6.60 12.00 -6.52
CA THR A 581 6.79 13.34 -5.97
C THR A 581 6.57 14.48 -6.97
N SER A 582 6.53 14.18 -8.27
CA SER A 582 6.50 15.15 -9.38
C SER A 582 5.29 16.10 -9.36
N HIS A 583 5.40 17.22 -10.10
CA HIS A 583 4.30 18.18 -10.32
C HIS A 583 2.96 17.49 -10.68
N ALA A 584 3.00 16.55 -11.64
CA ALA A 584 1.84 15.73 -12.02
C ALA A 584 1.21 15.00 -10.84
N ALA A 585 2.03 14.32 -10.02
CA ALA A 585 1.59 13.53 -8.88
C ALA A 585 1.03 14.39 -7.73
N VAL A 586 1.68 15.52 -7.42
CA VAL A 586 1.27 16.44 -6.34
C VAL A 586 -0.06 17.11 -6.66
N VAL A 587 -0.20 17.67 -7.86
CA VAL A 587 -1.43 18.35 -8.27
C VAL A 587 -2.58 17.36 -8.41
N ALA A 588 -2.34 16.16 -8.93
CA ALA A 588 -3.34 15.11 -8.99
C ALA A 588 -3.84 14.66 -7.59
N ARG A 589 -2.92 14.46 -6.62
CA ARG A 589 -3.28 14.15 -5.22
C ARG A 589 -3.96 15.30 -4.49
N GLY A 590 -3.64 16.54 -4.86
CA GLY A 590 -4.36 17.74 -4.42
C GLY A 590 -5.82 17.71 -4.86
N MET A 591 -6.04 17.52 -6.17
CA MET A 591 -7.36 17.48 -6.80
C MET A 591 -8.14 16.17 -6.56
N GLY A 592 -7.53 15.15 -5.94
CA GLY A 592 -8.11 13.82 -5.76
C GLY A 592 -8.33 13.04 -7.06
N LYS A 593 -7.60 13.37 -8.13
CA LYS A 593 -7.70 12.73 -9.44
C LYS A 593 -6.75 11.55 -9.54
N PRO A 594 -7.15 10.42 -10.14
CA PRO A 594 -6.25 9.32 -10.46
C PRO A 594 -5.05 9.77 -11.30
N CYS A 595 -3.86 9.30 -10.95
CA CYS A 595 -2.65 9.59 -11.71
C CYS A 595 -1.69 8.40 -11.72
N VAL A 596 -1.07 8.17 -12.88
CA VAL A 596 0.06 7.26 -13.08
C VAL A 596 1.22 8.08 -13.63
N SER A 597 2.35 8.09 -12.93
CA SER A 597 3.56 8.84 -13.35
C SER A 597 4.73 7.91 -13.68
N GLY A 598 5.79 8.46 -14.29
CA GLY A 598 7.02 7.72 -14.56
C GLY A 598 6.84 6.50 -15.48
N CYS A 599 5.78 6.48 -16.31
CA CYS A 599 5.43 5.32 -17.13
C CYS A 599 6.33 5.23 -18.39
N GLY A 600 7.63 5.03 -18.18
CA GLY A 600 8.68 5.12 -19.22
C GLY A 600 8.65 4.04 -20.32
N SER A 601 7.73 3.08 -20.23
CA SER A 601 7.39 2.16 -21.32
C SER A 601 6.55 2.82 -22.42
N ILE A 602 5.91 3.95 -22.12
CA ILE A 602 5.10 4.74 -23.05
C ILE A 602 5.98 5.79 -23.75
N ARG A 603 5.85 5.88 -25.08
CA ARG A 603 6.42 6.98 -25.88
C ARG A 603 5.30 7.83 -26.47
N VAL A 604 5.27 9.10 -26.11
CA VAL A 604 4.34 10.12 -26.64
C VAL A 604 4.99 10.85 -27.81
N ASP A 605 4.24 11.04 -28.89
CA ASP A 605 4.56 11.86 -30.05
C ASP A 605 3.45 12.90 -30.22
N TYR A 606 3.75 14.13 -29.78
CA TYR A 606 2.83 15.26 -29.84
C TYR A 606 2.51 15.68 -31.28
N GLY A 607 3.48 15.63 -32.19
CA GLY A 607 3.31 16.04 -33.59
C GLY A 607 2.39 15.13 -34.39
N ARG A 608 2.22 13.88 -33.94
CA ARG A 608 1.29 12.90 -34.52
C ARG A 608 0.02 12.67 -33.71
N GLY A 609 -0.08 13.24 -32.51
CA GLY A 609 -1.20 12.99 -31.58
C GLY A 609 -1.29 11.52 -31.19
N THR A 610 -0.18 10.88 -30.80
CA THR A 610 -0.13 9.45 -30.49
C THR A 610 0.70 9.10 -29.26
N MET A 611 0.29 8.06 -28.54
CA MET A 611 1.16 7.32 -27.61
C MET A 611 1.38 5.89 -28.10
N SER A 612 2.57 5.33 -27.84
CA SER A 612 2.95 3.99 -28.27
C SER A 612 3.59 3.18 -27.14
N ILE A 613 3.24 1.91 -27.05
CA ILE A 613 3.75 0.94 -26.08
C ILE A 613 4.01 -0.38 -26.80
N GLY A 614 5.29 -0.75 -26.93
CA GLY A 614 5.70 -1.91 -27.72
C GLY A 614 5.16 -1.85 -29.15
N ASN A 615 4.26 -2.79 -29.49
CA ASN A 615 3.63 -2.88 -30.81
C ASN A 615 2.24 -2.20 -30.88
N ARG A 616 1.72 -1.63 -29.78
CA ARG A 616 0.40 -0.97 -29.74
C ARG A 616 0.59 0.55 -29.85
N THR A 617 -0.27 1.21 -30.63
CA THR A 617 -0.30 2.68 -30.77
C THR A 617 -1.73 3.16 -30.58
N PHE A 618 -1.90 4.19 -29.76
CA PHE A 618 -3.16 4.86 -29.45
C PHE A 618 -3.07 6.33 -29.87
N LYS A 619 -4.20 6.94 -30.23
CA LYS A 619 -4.32 8.28 -30.79
C LYS A 619 -5.13 9.20 -29.87
N THR A 620 -5.08 10.51 -30.12
CA THR A 620 -6.07 11.45 -29.56
C THR A 620 -7.50 10.94 -29.82
N GLY A 621 -8.34 10.91 -28.78
CA GLY A 621 -9.71 10.40 -28.86
C GLY A 621 -9.86 8.89 -28.60
N ASP A 622 -8.80 8.08 -28.64
CA ASP A 622 -8.89 6.68 -28.20
C ASP A 622 -9.12 6.63 -26.68
N ILE A 623 -9.99 5.73 -26.20
CA ILE A 623 -10.31 5.63 -24.78
C ILE A 623 -9.32 4.70 -24.08
N ILE A 624 -8.80 5.16 -22.93
CA ILE A 624 -8.04 4.34 -21.97
C ILE A 624 -8.64 4.46 -20.58
N THR A 625 -8.24 3.55 -19.70
CA THR A 625 -8.47 3.62 -18.26
C THR A 625 -7.13 3.64 -17.53
N ILE A 626 -7.00 4.46 -16.49
CA ILE A 626 -5.88 4.39 -15.55
C ILE A 626 -6.38 3.97 -14.17
N ASP A 627 -5.60 3.12 -13.49
CA ASP A 627 -5.78 2.70 -12.11
C ASP A 627 -4.58 3.22 -11.31
N GLY A 628 -4.72 4.43 -10.78
CA GLY A 628 -3.68 5.14 -10.06
C GLY A 628 -3.39 4.59 -8.66
N ALA A 629 -4.19 3.65 -8.16
CA ALA A 629 -3.90 2.94 -6.92
C ALA A 629 -2.84 1.82 -7.09
N VAL A 630 -2.75 1.22 -8.29
CA VAL A 630 -1.75 0.18 -8.62
C VAL A 630 -0.83 0.56 -9.80
N GLY A 631 -0.89 1.82 -10.24
CA GLY A 631 -0.02 2.35 -11.31
C GLY A 631 -0.31 1.79 -12.70
N GLN A 632 -1.47 1.16 -12.94
CA GLN A 632 -1.77 0.47 -14.20
C GLN A 632 -2.43 1.40 -15.22
N VAL A 633 -2.06 1.23 -16.50
CA VAL A 633 -2.73 1.81 -17.66
C VAL A 633 -3.36 0.67 -18.45
N LEU A 634 -4.64 0.79 -18.79
CA LEU A 634 -5.45 -0.23 -19.45
C LEU A 634 -6.07 0.31 -20.73
N ALA A 635 -6.19 -0.53 -21.76
CA ALA A 635 -6.84 -0.16 -23.00
C ALA A 635 -8.37 -0.16 -22.88
N GLY A 636 -9.03 0.82 -23.51
CA GLY A 636 -10.48 0.93 -23.52
C GLY A 636 -11.07 1.44 -22.20
N LYS A 637 -12.41 1.41 -22.13
CA LYS A 637 -13.18 1.84 -20.97
C LYS A 637 -13.49 0.65 -20.05
N MET A 638 -12.93 0.63 -18.85
CA MET A 638 -13.32 -0.35 -17.83
C MET A 638 -14.65 0.05 -17.15
N PRO A 639 -15.45 -0.92 -16.68
CA PRO A 639 -16.48 -0.67 -15.67
C PRO A 639 -15.86 -0.11 -14.38
N MET A 640 -16.52 0.86 -13.76
CA MET A 640 -16.07 1.49 -12.51
C MET A 640 -17.19 1.48 -11.47
N ILE A 641 -16.80 1.39 -10.20
CA ILE A 641 -17.66 1.48 -9.03
C ILE A 641 -17.43 2.84 -8.38
N GLU A 642 -18.48 3.64 -8.23
CA GLU A 642 -18.46 4.94 -7.56
C GLU A 642 -18.43 4.77 -6.02
N PRO A 643 -17.76 5.66 -5.28
CA PRO A 643 -17.61 5.53 -3.83
C PRO A 643 -18.91 5.87 -3.06
N GLU A 644 -19.41 4.91 -2.27
CA GLU A 644 -20.52 5.13 -1.33
C GLU A 644 -20.01 5.48 0.07
N MET A 645 -20.18 6.75 0.47
CA MET A 645 -19.91 7.23 1.83
C MET A 645 -20.99 6.71 2.80
N SER A 646 -20.74 5.55 3.42
CA SER A 646 -21.74 4.85 4.24
C SER A 646 -21.96 5.50 5.61
N GLY A 647 -23.10 5.19 6.26
CA GLY A 647 -23.43 5.74 7.58
C GLY A 647 -22.45 5.31 8.68
N GLU A 648 -21.83 4.14 8.52
CA GLU A 648 -20.81 3.58 9.40
C GLU A 648 -19.49 4.36 9.33
N PHE A 649 -19.10 4.86 8.14
CA PHE A 649 -17.97 5.79 8.00
C PHE A 649 -18.18 7.05 8.84
N GLY A 650 -19.34 7.70 8.70
CA GLY A 650 -19.67 8.91 9.47
C GLY A 650 -19.71 8.64 10.98
N THR A 651 -20.24 7.48 11.36
CA THR A 651 -20.30 7.02 12.76
C THR A 651 -18.90 6.83 13.36
N LEU A 652 -18.01 6.09 12.68
CA LEU A 652 -16.65 5.84 13.15
C LEU A 652 -15.81 7.13 13.18
N MET A 653 -15.96 7.99 12.18
CA MET A 653 -15.28 9.30 12.14
C MET A 653 -15.74 10.22 13.28
N GLY A 654 -17.03 10.21 13.62
CA GLY A 654 -17.58 10.88 14.81
C GLY A 654 -17.19 10.25 16.16
N TRP A 655 -16.51 9.10 16.16
CA TRP A 655 -15.80 8.54 17.33
C TRP A 655 -14.33 8.96 17.32
N ALA A 656 -13.66 8.90 16.16
CA ALA A 656 -12.27 9.33 16.00
C ALA A 656 -12.04 10.81 16.41
N ASP A 657 -12.94 11.72 16.01
CA ASP A 657 -12.86 13.14 16.38
C ASP A 657 -12.91 13.39 17.90
N LYS A 658 -13.57 12.52 18.67
CA LYS A 658 -13.68 12.66 20.14
C LYS A 658 -12.43 12.19 20.88
N VAL A 659 -11.51 11.56 20.16
CA VAL A 659 -10.33 10.86 20.71
C VAL A 659 -9.03 11.53 20.24
N ARG A 660 -8.97 12.03 19.00
CA ARG A 660 -7.78 12.74 18.47
C ARG A 660 -7.50 14.02 19.26
N LYS A 661 -6.21 14.34 19.40
CA LYS A 661 -5.73 15.60 20.02
C LYS A 661 -5.12 16.58 19.00
N LEU A 662 -4.73 16.07 17.83
CA LEU A 662 -4.31 16.90 16.69
C LEU A 662 -5.56 17.47 16.02
N GLY A 663 -5.50 18.76 15.69
CA GLY A 663 -6.38 19.31 14.67
C GLY A 663 -6.04 18.75 13.29
N VAL A 664 -7.02 18.66 12.40
CA VAL A 664 -6.81 18.26 11.01
C VAL A 664 -7.32 19.36 10.10
N ARG A 665 -6.39 20.01 9.41
CA ARG A 665 -6.65 21.05 8.40
C ARG A 665 -6.40 20.50 6.99
N VAL A 666 -6.70 21.32 6.00
CA VAL A 666 -6.45 21.01 4.59
C VAL A 666 -5.41 21.94 3.97
N ASN A 667 -4.66 21.40 3.02
CA ASN A 667 -3.91 22.13 2.01
C ASN A 667 -4.88 22.35 0.83
N ALA A 668 -5.52 23.52 0.77
CA ALA A 668 -6.57 23.83 -0.20
C ALA A 668 -6.37 25.23 -0.76
N ASP A 669 -6.29 25.30 -2.09
CA ASP A 669 -5.92 26.50 -2.83
C ASP A 669 -7.12 27.06 -3.64
N THR A 670 -8.17 26.25 -3.83
CA THR A 670 -9.40 26.64 -4.55
C THR A 670 -10.66 26.51 -3.67
N PRO A 671 -11.74 27.24 -4.02
CA PRO A 671 -13.06 27.07 -3.40
C PRO A 671 -13.63 25.64 -3.50
N ALA A 672 -13.32 24.90 -4.57
CA ALA A 672 -13.78 23.52 -4.75
C ALA A 672 -13.12 22.56 -3.76
N ASP A 673 -11.81 22.72 -3.54
CA ASP A 673 -11.03 21.97 -2.54
C ASP A 673 -11.52 22.28 -1.13
N ALA A 674 -11.71 23.56 -0.81
CA ALA A 674 -12.19 24.03 0.48
C ALA A 674 -13.58 23.46 0.82
N ARG A 675 -14.55 23.55 -0.11
CA ARG A 675 -15.89 22.96 0.06
C ARG A 675 -15.82 21.43 0.22
N THR A 676 -14.85 20.77 -0.39
CA THR A 676 -14.66 19.31 -0.31
C THR A 676 -14.03 18.88 1.02
N ALA A 677 -13.04 19.61 1.49
CA ALA A 677 -12.41 19.41 2.79
C ALA A 677 -13.39 19.58 3.96
N ILE A 678 -14.30 20.55 3.88
CA ILE A 678 -15.35 20.74 4.89
C ILE A 678 -16.31 19.54 4.94
N ARG A 679 -16.69 18.95 3.79
CA ARG A 679 -17.49 17.71 3.76
C ARG A 679 -16.75 16.52 4.39
N PHE A 680 -15.42 16.50 4.31
CA PHE A 680 -14.56 15.51 4.97
C PHE A 680 -14.16 15.88 6.42
N GLY A 681 -14.69 16.96 6.99
CA GLY A 681 -14.49 17.34 8.40
C GLY A 681 -13.18 18.07 8.70
N SER A 682 -12.66 18.87 7.77
CA SER A 682 -11.48 19.72 7.98
C SER A 682 -11.76 20.92 8.90
N GLU A 683 -10.84 21.22 9.81
CA GLU A 683 -10.93 22.28 10.83
C GLU A 683 -10.24 23.58 10.38
N GLY A 684 -10.48 23.96 9.12
CA GLY A 684 -9.83 25.10 8.44
C GLY A 684 -8.75 24.69 7.46
N ILE A 685 -8.01 25.69 6.96
CA ILE A 685 -6.91 25.55 5.99
C ILE A 685 -5.57 25.73 6.71
N GLY A 686 -4.62 24.81 6.51
CA GLY A 686 -3.26 24.85 7.05
C GLY A 686 -2.20 25.23 6.01
N LEU A 687 -2.56 25.25 4.73
CA LEU A 687 -1.79 25.83 3.63
C LEU A 687 -2.74 26.18 2.47
N CYS A 688 -2.89 27.48 2.18
CA CYS A 688 -3.39 27.99 0.91
C CYS A 688 -2.19 28.57 0.15
N ARG A 689 -1.91 28.01 -1.04
CA ARG A 689 -0.90 28.47 -1.99
C ARG A 689 -1.48 29.58 -2.84
N THR A 690 -0.93 30.78 -2.71
CA THR A 690 -1.34 31.95 -3.50
C THR A 690 -0.87 31.90 -4.96
N GLU A 691 -0.02 30.94 -5.28
CA GLU A 691 0.69 30.86 -6.56
C GLU A 691 -0.14 30.13 -7.61
N HIS A 692 -0.92 29.13 -7.15
CA HIS A 692 -1.98 28.51 -7.95
C HIS A 692 -3.07 29.50 -8.38
N MET A 693 -3.25 30.61 -7.64
CA MET A 693 -4.18 31.70 -7.98
C MET A 693 -3.68 32.61 -9.12
N PHE A 694 -2.49 32.35 -9.68
CA PHE A 694 -1.89 33.17 -10.74
C PHE A 694 -1.79 32.50 -12.12
N PHE A 695 -2.02 31.19 -12.25
CA PHE A 695 -1.85 30.47 -13.53
C PHE A 695 -3.04 30.58 -14.51
N GLU A 696 -4.16 31.20 -14.10
CA GLU A 696 -5.25 31.54 -15.04
C GLU A 696 -4.74 32.50 -16.13
N GLU A 697 -5.13 32.29 -17.40
CA GLU A 697 -4.61 33.01 -18.59
C GLU A 697 -4.58 34.54 -18.43
N THR A 698 -5.64 35.11 -17.84
CA THR A 698 -5.77 36.56 -17.60
C THR A 698 -4.76 37.07 -16.58
N ARG A 699 -4.41 36.24 -15.59
CA ARG A 699 -3.58 36.56 -14.42
C ARG A 699 -2.11 36.31 -14.67
N ILE A 700 -1.76 35.21 -15.34
CA ILE A 700 -0.38 34.86 -15.69
C ILE A 700 0.22 35.95 -16.60
N ARG A 701 -0.57 36.53 -17.50
CA ARG A 701 -0.20 37.71 -18.29
C ARG A 701 0.19 38.91 -17.42
N THR A 702 -0.55 39.16 -16.34
CA THR A 702 -0.30 40.27 -15.41
C THR A 702 0.89 40.00 -14.48
N VAL A 703 1.11 38.75 -14.06
CA VAL A 703 2.35 38.35 -13.37
C VAL A 703 3.56 38.51 -14.28
N ARG A 704 3.46 38.13 -15.56
CA ARG A 704 4.50 38.37 -16.58
C ARG A 704 4.80 39.87 -16.74
N GLU A 705 3.78 40.74 -16.69
CA GLU A 705 3.95 42.21 -16.73
C GLU A 705 4.71 42.74 -15.50
N MET A 706 4.42 42.21 -14.31
CA MET A 706 5.16 42.51 -13.07
C MET A 706 6.64 42.07 -13.17
N ILE A 707 6.93 40.93 -13.79
CA ILE A 707 8.30 40.38 -13.92
C ILE A 707 9.15 41.16 -14.93
N LEU A 708 8.54 41.64 -16.02
CA LEU A 708 9.16 42.50 -17.04
C LEU A 708 9.33 43.96 -16.61
N SER A 709 8.76 44.37 -15.48
CA SER A 709 8.88 45.74 -14.96
C SER A 709 10.29 45.99 -14.41
N GLU A 710 10.93 47.06 -14.85
CA GLU A 710 12.30 47.41 -14.44
C GLU A 710 12.31 48.10 -13.07
N ASP A 711 11.35 48.99 -12.82
CA ASP A 711 11.23 49.80 -11.59
C ASP A 711 10.04 49.40 -10.68
N GLU A 712 10.05 49.92 -9.44
CA GLU A 712 9.00 49.68 -8.43
C GLU A 712 7.64 50.28 -8.82
N GLN A 713 7.60 51.45 -9.48
CA GLN A 713 6.35 52.13 -9.85
C GLN A 713 5.61 51.34 -10.95
N SER A 714 6.34 50.80 -11.93
CA SER A 714 5.81 49.86 -12.93
C SER A 714 5.36 48.55 -12.29
N ARG A 715 6.15 47.95 -11.39
CA ARG A 715 5.75 46.75 -10.63
C ARG A 715 4.45 46.95 -9.87
N ARG A 716 4.31 48.08 -9.16
CA ARG A 716 3.09 48.44 -8.41
C ARG A 716 1.87 48.62 -9.32
N GLN A 717 2.04 49.11 -10.55
CA GLN A 717 0.94 49.20 -11.53
C GLN A 717 0.45 47.82 -12.00
N ALA A 718 1.36 46.86 -12.24
CA ALA A 718 0.97 45.48 -12.56
C ALA A 718 0.30 44.79 -11.36
N LEU A 719 0.88 44.94 -10.16
CA LEU A 719 0.34 44.41 -8.90
C LEU A 719 -1.07 44.95 -8.57
N ALA A 720 -1.36 46.22 -8.88
CA ALA A 720 -2.67 46.82 -8.69
C ALA A 720 -3.78 46.15 -9.54
N LYS A 721 -3.43 45.48 -10.65
CA LYS A 721 -4.38 44.70 -11.47
C LYS A 721 -4.64 43.31 -10.88
N LEU A 722 -3.65 42.71 -10.22
CA LEU A 722 -3.77 41.41 -9.53
C LEU A 722 -4.59 41.51 -8.23
N LEU A 723 -4.44 42.62 -7.48
CA LEU A 723 -5.13 42.87 -6.21
C LEU A 723 -6.65 42.53 -6.22
N PRO A 724 -7.49 43.07 -7.13
CA PRO A 724 -8.92 42.75 -7.14
C PRO A 724 -9.22 41.28 -7.49
N MET A 725 -8.37 40.62 -8.28
CA MET A 725 -8.52 39.21 -8.67
C MET A 725 -8.25 38.31 -7.46
N GLN A 726 -7.10 38.48 -6.82
CA GLN A 726 -6.72 37.69 -5.65
C GLN A 726 -7.62 37.97 -4.43
N ARG A 727 -8.11 39.21 -4.26
CA ARG A 727 -9.11 39.54 -3.24
C ARG A 727 -10.40 38.73 -3.44
N ALA A 728 -10.86 38.56 -4.69
CA ALA A 728 -12.09 37.81 -4.96
C ALA A 728 -11.97 36.33 -4.55
N ASP A 729 -10.85 35.68 -4.87
CA ASP A 729 -10.60 34.28 -4.48
C ASP A 729 -10.61 34.12 -2.95
N PHE A 730 -9.92 35.03 -2.24
CA PHE A 730 -9.88 35.02 -0.78
C PHE A 730 -11.26 35.25 -0.16
N VAL A 731 -12.11 36.13 -0.73
CA VAL A 731 -13.47 36.32 -0.23
C VAL A 731 -14.27 35.01 -0.32
N GLU A 732 -14.24 34.28 -1.45
CA GLU A 732 -14.95 33.00 -1.55
C GLU A 732 -14.37 31.95 -0.58
N LEU A 733 -13.04 31.85 -0.47
CA LEU A 733 -12.38 30.94 0.48
C LEU A 733 -12.74 31.25 1.94
N PHE A 734 -12.80 32.52 2.32
CA PHE A 734 -13.17 32.95 3.68
C PHE A 734 -14.67 32.79 3.96
N GLU A 735 -15.54 32.96 2.96
CA GLU A 735 -16.98 32.64 3.08
C GLU A 735 -17.21 31.14 3.33
N ILE A 736 -16.42 30.27 2.69
CA ILE A 736 -16.46 28.81 2.91
C ILE A 736 -15.91 28.44 4.29
N MET A 737 -14.84 29.11 4.71
CA MET A 737 -14.11 28.86 5.96
C MET A 737 -14.54 29.79 7.10
N ARG A 738 -15.79 30.27 7.09
CA ARG A 738 -16.35 31.14 8.14
C ARG A 738 -16.16 30.54 9.54
N GLY A 739 -15.72 31.35 10.51
CA GLY A 739 -15.40 30.90 11.87
C GLY A 739 -14.21 29.93 12.00
N LEU A 740 -13.62 29.47 10.89
CA LEU A 740 -12.48 28.56 10.85
C LEU A 740 -11.18 29.32 10.52
N PRO A 741 -10.02 28.77 10.90
CA PRO A 741 -8.73 29.38 10.60
C PRO A 741 -8.25 29.07 9.18
N VAL A 742 -7.61 30.05 8.54
CA VAL A 742 -7.08 29.93 7.17
C VAL A 742 -5.63 30.43 7.13
N THR A 743 -4.69 29.50 6.98
CA THR A 743 -3.27 29.79 6.76
C THR A 743 -2.97 30.03 5.29
N VAL A 744 -2.65 31.27 4.92
CA VAL A 744 -2.27 31.63 3.53
C VAL A 744 -0.76 31.88 3.45
N ARG A 745 -0.10 31.23 2.48
CA ARG A 745 1.32 31.40 2.19
C ARG A 745 1.54 32.48 1.13
N LEU A 746 2.46 33.42 1.40
CA LEU A 746 2.91 34.39 0.41
C LEU A 746 3.66 33.71 -0.75
N LEU A 747 3.83 34.42 -1.87
CA LEU A 747 4.47 33.94 -3.09
C LEU A 747 5.84 33.28 -2.81
N ASP A 748 5.96 31.99 -3.08
CA ASP A 748 7.17 31.18 -2.87
C ASP A 748 8.06 30.91 -4.11
N PRO A 749 7.57 30.58 -5.31
CA PRO A 749 8.42 30.13 -6.42
C PRO A 749 9.25 31.28 -7.02
N PRO A 750 10.42 30.97 -7.61
CA PRO A 750 11.23 31.94 -8.33
C PRO A 750 10.50 32.44 -9.59
N LEU A 751 10.77 33.69 -9.98
CA LEU A 751 10.02 34.36 -11.04
C LEU A 751 10.10 33.69 -12.42
N HIS A 752 11.11 32.84 -12.67
CA HIS A 752 11.23 32.13 -13.95
C HIS A 752 10.17 31.04 -14.15
N GLU A 753 9.56 30.49 -13.08
CA GLU A 753 8.46 29.50 -13.20
C GLU A 753 7.20 30.12 -13.86
N PHE A 754 7.09 31.45 -13.90
CA PHE A 754 6.02 32.16 -14.59
C PHE A 754 6.42 32.64 -16.01
N LEU A 755 7.65 32.45 -16.46
CA LEU A 755 8.12 32.89 -17.78
C LEU A 755 8.14 31.74 -18.80
N PRO A 756 7.82 32.00 -20.08
CA PRO A 756 7.88 30.97 -21.12
C PRO A 756 9.29 30.41 -21.31
N HIS A 757 9.38 29.15 -21.74
CA HIS A 757 10.63 28.39 -21.83
C HIS A 757 11.06 28.09 -23.28
N SER A 758 10.12 27.91 -24.22
CA SER A 758 10.44 27.74 -25.64
C SER A 758 10.42 29.06 -26.43
N GLN A 759 11.17 29.10 -27.53
CA GLN A 759 11.19 30.24 -28.46
C GLN A 759 9.78 30.55 -29.02
N SER A 760 8.97 29.52 -29.26
CA SER A 760 7.57 29.64 -29.71
C SER A 760 6.68 30.31 -28.66
N GLU A 761 6.77 29.88 -27.40
CA GLU A 761 6.02 30.50 -26.28
C GLU A 761 6.47 31.95 -26.07
N ILE A 762 7.78 32.24 -26.15
CA ILE A 762 8.33 33.59 -26.06
C ILE A 762 7.72 34.50 -27.15
N GLU A 763 7.67 34.03 -28.39
CA GLU A 763 7.08 34.78 -29.52
C GLU A 763 5.56 34.96 -29.40
N GLU A 764 4.85 34.01 -28.78
CA GLU A 764 3.41 34.09 -28.50
C GLU A 764 3.08 35.05 -27.35
N VAL A 765 3.71 34.85 -26.19
CA VAL A 765 3.57 35.71 -25.01
C VAL A 765 3.96 37.15 -25.34
N ALA A 766 5.02 37.37 -26.12
CA ALA A 766 5.42 38.69 -26.57
C ALA A 766 4.36 39.39 -27.45
N ARG A 767 3.72 38.64 -28.38
CA ARG A 767 2.58 39.14 -29.17
C ARG A 767 1.38 39.49 -28.29
N VAL A 768 1.00 38.60 -27.37
CA VAL A 768 -0.15 38.82 -26.45
C VAL A 768 0.10 40.01 -25.52
N MET A 769 1.33 40.17 -25.02
CA MET A 769 1.72 41.26 -24.12
C MET A 769 2.07 42.57 -24.84
N ASN A 770 2.18 42.58 -26.17
CA ASN A 770 2.66 43.70 -26.98
C ASN A 770 4.04 44.20 -26.52
N THR A 771 5.02 43.28 -26.44
CA THR A 771 6.41 43.56 -26.05
C THR A 771 7.41 42.88 -27.01
N ASP A 772 8.69 43.21 -26.92
CA ASP A 772 9.73 42.59 -27.76
C ASP A 772 10.03 41.15 -27.28
N PRO A 773 9.94 40.11 -28.15
CA PRO A 773 10.36 38.74 -27.82
C PRO A 773 11.78 38.67 -27.24
N ARG A 774 12.69 39.54 -27.67
CA ARG A 774 14.07 39.61 -27.15
C ARG A 774 14.11 40.04 -25.69
N ARG A 775 13.37 41.09 -25.32
CA ARG A 775 13.28 41.56 -23.93
C ARG A 775 12.73 40.48 -23.00
N LEU A 776 11.76 39.70 -23.48
CA LEU A 776 11.23 38.54 -22.76
C LEU A 776 12.24 37.39 -22.65
N ALA A 777 12.93 37.03 -23.73
CA ALA A 777 13.98 36.01 -23.73
C ALA A 777 15.20 36.38 -22.87
N ASP A 778 15.58 37.66 -22.86
CA ASP A 778 16.70 38.16 -22.07
C ASP A 778 16.35 38.20 -20.58
N ARG A 779 15.13 38.62 -20.22
CA ARG A 779 14.64 38.57 -18.84
C ARG A 779 14.46 37.14 -18.32
N ALA A 780 14.01 36.21 -19.17
CA ALA A 780 13.95 34.79 -18.83
C ALA A 780 15.35 34.21 -18.58
N ARG A 781 16.36 34.64 -19.35
CA ARG A 781 17.77 34.22 -19.18
C ARG A 781 18.45 34.86 -17.96
N GLU A 782 18.07 36.09 -17.60
CA GLU A 782 18.53 36.78 -16.39
C GLU A 782 18.00 36.10 -15.12
N LEU A 783 16.74 35.66 -15.14
CA LEU A 783 16.06 35.02 -14.01
C LEU A 783 16.26 33.49 -13.97
N ALA A 784 16.93 32.89 -14.95
CA ALA A 784 17.21 31.46 -14.99
C ALA A 784 18.26 31.05 -13.94
N GLU A 785 17.93 30.05 -13.11
CA GLU A 785 18.79 29.62 -12.02
C GLU A 785 19.26 28.17 -12.19
N PHE A 786 20.51 27.88 -11.80
CA PHE A 786 21.05 26.51 -11.83
C PHE A 786 20.34 25.55 -10.86
N ASN A 787 19.75 26.06 -9.78
CA ASN A 787 19.07 25.27 -8.74
C ASN A 787 17.84 26.03 -8.20
N PRO A 788 16.71 26.09 -8.94
CA PRO A 788 15.51 26.88 -8.58
C PRO A 788 14.98 26.64 -7.15
N MET A 789 15.09 25.40 -6.66
CA MET A 789 14.75 24.98 -5.30
C MET A 789 15.42 25.85 -4.21
N LEU A 790 16.64 26.33 -4.46
CA LEU A 790 17.46 27.07 -3.49
C LEU A 790 17.67 28.54 -3.89
N GLY A 791 16.96 29.03 -4.90
CA GLY A 791 17.23 30.28 -5.59
C GLY A 791 16.55 31.54 -5.05
N PHE A 792 16.28 32.48 -5.95
CA PHE A 792 15.69 33.79 -5.68
C PHE A 792 14.16 33.72 -5.56
N ARG A 793 13.73 33.13 -4.44
CA ARG A 793 12.34 32.73 -4.19
C ARG A 793 11.90 33.05 -2.75
N GLY A 794 10.62 32.93 -2.44
CA GLY A 794 10.05 33.07 -1.09
C GLY A 794 10.37 34.39 -0.40
N CYS A 795 10.76 34.34 0.88
CA CYS A 795 11.10 35.55 1.64
C CYS A 795 12.16 36.45 0.96
N ARG A 796 13.06 35.87 0.16
CA ARG A 796 14.14 36.60 -0.52
C ARG A 796 13.57 37.52 -1.59
N LEU A 797 12.59 37.02 -2.33
CA LEU A 797 11.81 37.77 -3.31
C LEU A 797 10.99 38.87 -2.63
N ALA A 798 10.33 38.57 -1.51
CA ALA A 798 9.56 39.53 -0.71
C ALA A 798 10.41 40.61 -0.01
N ILE A 799 11.71 40.37 0.20
CA ILE A 799 12.67 41.36 0.72
C ILE A 799 13.21 42.26 -0.40
N ALA A 800 13.44 41.69 -1.59
CA ALA A 800 13.91 42.43 -2.76
C ALA A 800 12.81 43.29 -3.41
N TYR A 801 11.57 42.80 -3.43
CA TYR A 801 10.38 43.49 -3.95
C TYR A 801 9.25 43.51 -2.90
N PRO A 802 9.35 44.36 -1.85
CA PRO A 802 8.36 44.43 -0.78
C PRO A 802 6.93 44.71 -1.27
N GLU A 803 6.79 45.37 -2.42
CA GLU A 803 5.50 45.67 -3.06
C GLU A 803 4.67 44.41 -3.35
N ILE A 804 5.30 43.25 -3.57
CA ILE A 804 4.60 41.97 -3.78
C ILE A 804 3.91 41.54 -2.49
N ALA A 805 4.65 41.51 -1.37
CA ALA A 805 4.12 41.13 -0.07
C ALA A 805 3.08 42.16 0.45
N GLU A 806 3.29 43.45 0.17
CA GLU A 806 2.32 44.51 0.47
C GLU A 806 1.00 44.30 -0.30
N MET A 807 1.06 43.93 -1.58
CA MET A 807 -0.13 43.63 -2.39
C MET A 807 -0.90 42.42 -1.84
N GLN A 808 -0.21 41.29 -1.60
CA GLN A 808 -0.85 40.07 -1.09
C GLN A 808 -1.46 40.29 0.30
N ALA A 809 -0.76 40.99 1.20
CA ALA A 809 -1.31 41.36 2.50
C ALA A 809 -2.56 42.24 2.36
N ARG A 810 -2.57 43.19 1.42
CA ARG A 810 -3.73 44.07 1.19
C ARG A 810 -4.92 43.28 0.64
N ALA A 811 -4.69 42.35 -0.29
CA ALA A 811 -5.72 41.44 -0.80
C ALA A 811 -6.34 40.59 0.33
N LEU A 812 -5.51 40.01 1.21
CA LEU A 812 -5.97 39.22 2.37
C LEU A 812 -6.82 40.03 3.34
N PHE A 813 -6.36 41.21 3.75
CA PHE A 813 -7.06 42.01 4.76
C PHE A 813 -8.34 42.64 4.21
N GLU A 814 -8.36 43.14 2.97
CA GLU A 814 -9.61 43.60 2.35
C GLU A 814 -10.61 42.44 2.20
N ALA A 815 -10.14 41.25 1.78
CA ALA A 815 -10.99 40.06 1.67
C ALA A 815 -11.56 39.60 3.02
N SER A 816 -10.79 39.65 4.11
CA SER A 816 -11.31 39.26 5.44
C SER A 816 -12.42 40.20 5.92
N VAL A 817 -12.29 41.50 5.64
CA VAL A 817 -13.31 42.51 5.99
C VAL A 817 -14.54 42.37 5.09
N GLU A 818 -14.37 42.07 3.81
CA GLU A 818 -15.48 41.84 2.89
C GLU A 818 -16.24 40.55 3.21
N ALA A 819 -15.54 39.45 3.49
CA ALA A 819 -16.15 38.18 3.91
C ALA A 819 -16.91 38.31 5.23
N GLU A 820 -16.30 38.90 6.28
CA GLU A 820 -16.96 39.14 7.57
C GLU A 820 -18.27 39.94 7.42
N ARG A 821 -18.28 40.96 6.56
CA ARG A 821 -19.48 41.76 6.24
C ARG A 821 -20.58 40.98 5.52
N ARG A 822 -20.24 39.89 4.82
CA ARG A 822 -21.19 39.03 4.09
C ARG A 822 -21.70 37.85 4.93
N THR A 823 -20.84 37.25 5.77
CA THR A 823 -21.16 36.07 6.58
C THR A 823 -21.71 36.41 7.97
N GLY A 824 -21.31 37.54 8.55
CA GLY A 824 -21.48 37.84 9.98
C GLY A 824 -20.49 37.12 10.90
N GLU A 825 -19.53 36.37 10.36
CA GLU A 825 -18.52 35.60 11.09
C GLU A 825 -17.12 35.85 10.51
N ALA A 826 -16.21 36.35 11.33
CA ALA A 826 -14.81 36.55 10.95
C ALA A 826 -14.09 35.21 10.67
N VAL A 827 -13.14 35.24 9.72
CA VAL A 827 -12.22 34.14 9.44
C VAL A 827 -11.00 34.23 10.37
N GLY A 828 -10.44 33.08 10.80
CA GLY A 828 -9.20 33.05 11.57
C GLY A 828 -7.97 33.23 10.68
N LEU A 829 -7.71 34.46 10.22
CA LEU A 829 -6.66 34.75 9.25
C LEU A 829 -5.24 34.53 9.82
N GLU A 830 -4.48 33.67 9.18
CA GLU A 830 -3.08 33.36 9.51
C GLU A 830 -2.19 33.60 8.27
N VAL A 831 -1.30 34.59 8.32
CA VAL A 831 -0.40 34.95 7.20
C VAL A 831 0.94 34.25 7.39
N MET A 832 1.40 33.49 6.41
CA MET A 832 2.60 32.65 6.48
C MET A 832 3.68 33.08 5.49
N VAL A 833 4.89 33.34 6.01
CA VAL A 833 6.07 33.69 5.22
C VAL A 833 6.87 32.41 4.87
N PRO A 834 7.17 32.13 3.59
CA PRO A 834 7.98 30.99 3.15
C PRO A 834 9.51 31.24 3.20
N LEU A 835 10.28 30.15 3.21
CA LEU A 835 11.73 30.03 3.01
C LEU A 835 12.64 30.82 3.99
N ILE A 836 12.11 31.19 5.15
CA ILE A 836 12.86 31.90 6.21
C ILE A 836 14.06 31.08 6.69
N ALA A 837 15.24 31.69 6.76
CA ALA A 837 16.46 31.09 7.33
C ALA A 837 16.90 31.77 8.65
N THR A 838 16.45 33.01 8.90
CA THR A 838 16.84 33.88 10.01
C THR A 838 15.64 34.64 10.58
N LYS A 839 15.70 35.03 11.86
CA LYS A 839 14.71 35.93 12.47
C LYS A 839 14.60 37.27 11.70
N ARG A 840 15.71 37.80 11.17
CA ARG A 840 15.74 39.13 10.55
C ARG A 840 15.01 39.21 9.21
N GLU A 841 15.06 38.16 8.39
CA GLU A 841 14.25 38.06 7.17
C GLU A 841 12.76 38.11 7.52
N PHE A 842 12.34 37.37 8.54
CA PHE A 842 10.95 37.32 8.99
C PHE A 842 10.47 38.66 9.57
N ASP A 843 11.26 39.28 10.44
CA ASP A 843 10.94 40.58 11.04
C ASP A 843 10.70 41.68 9.98
N LEU A 844 11.50 41.69 8.91
CA LEU A 844 11.37 42.67 7.82
C LEU A 844 10.04 42.52 7.06
N ILE A 845 9.66 41.28 6.75
CA ILE A 845 8.40 40.99 6.05
C ILE A 845 7.20 41.18 6.97
N LYS A 846 7.28 40.75 8.24
CA LYS A 846 6.22 41.00 9.23
C LYS A 846 5.94 42.49 9.38
N THR A 847 6.97 43.34 9.43
CA THR A 847 6.82 44.80 9.53
C THR A 847 6.00 45.37 8.35
N ARG A 848 6.11 44.79 7.15
CA ARG A 848 5.33 45.19 5.97
C ARG A 848 3.87 44.70 6.06
N ILE A 849 3.66 43.44 6.45
CA ILE A 849 2.32 42.87 6.66
C ILE A 849 1.56 43.68 7.72
N ASP A 850 2.20 43.95 8.87
CA ASP A 850 1.62 44.70 9.98
C ASP A 850 1.24 46.13 9.56
N ALA A 851 2.09 46.81 8.78
CA ALA A 851 1.81 48.15 8.26
C ALA A 851 0.62 48.16 7.29
N THR A 852 0.54 47.20 6.37
CA THR A 852 -0.60 47.05 5.45
C THR A 852 -1.90 46.74 6.20
N ALA A 853 -1.85 45.93 7.26
CA ALA A 853 -3.01 45.66 8.11
C ALA A 853 -3.56 46.95 8.74
N GLN A 854 -2.68 47.79 9.30
CA GLN A 854 -3.08 49.08 9.89
C GLN A 854 -3.63 50.06 8.85
N ALA A 855 -3.11 50.06 7.62
CA ALA A 855 -3.67 50.83 6.52
C ALA A 855 -5.11 50.37 6.19
N VAL A 856 -5.33 49.06 5.98
CA VAL A 856 -6.66 48.52 5.66
C VAL A 856 -7.66 48.74 6.80
N MET A 857 -7.26 48.59 8.08
CA MET A 857 -8.14 48.94 9.22
C MET A 857 -8.56 50.40 9.20
N LYS A 858 -7.62 51.32 8.93
CA LYS A 858 -7.87 52.76 8.85
C LYS A 858 -8.75 53.14 7.66
N GLU A 859 -8.54 52.52 6.51
CA GLU A 859 -9.26 52.79 5.26
C GLU A 859 -10.69 52.20 5.26
N THR A 860 -10.87 51.00 5.80
CA THR A 860 -12.18 50.31 5.81
C THR A 860 -13.03 50.62 7.04
N GLY A 861 -12.44 51.18 8.11
CA GLY A 861 -13.04 51.36 9.42
C GLY A 861 -13.23 50.07 10.24
N ALA A 862 -12.80 48.92 9.72
CA ALA A 862 -12.96 47.62 10.36
C ALA A 862 -11.85 47.31 11.38
N LYS A 863 -12.13 46.38 12.30
CA LYS A 863 -11.16 45.84 13.27
C LYS A 863 -11.19 44.32 13.21
N PHE A 864 -10.20 43.73 12.56
CA PHE A 864 -10.03 42.29 12.43
C PHE A 864 -8.80 41.82 13.21
N ALA A 865 -8.77 40.54 13.58
CA ALA A 865 -7.59 39.89 14.15
C ALA A 865 -6.90 39.03 13.07
N TYR A 866 -5.57 38.95 13.13
CA TYR A 866 -4.76 38.08 12.29
C TYR A 866 -3.53 37.61 13.08
N GLN A 867 -2.87 36.57 12.60
CA GLN A 867 -1.56 36.12 13.10
C GLN A 867 -0.54 36.13 11.97
N VAL A 868 0.73 36.47 12.26
CA VAL A 868 1.83 36.29 11.31
C VAL A 868 2.79 35.21 11.81
N GLY A 869 3.00 34.19 10.99
CA GLY A 869 3.87 33.06 11.25
C GLY A 869 4.74 32.71 10.06
N THR A 870 5.53 31.66 10.20
CA THR A 870 6.52 31.27 9.20
C THR A 870 6.44 29.78 8.87
N MET A 871 6.81 29.47 7.64
CA MET A 871 7.14 28.12 7.25
C MET A 871 8.51 27.76 7.85
N ILE A 872 8.64 26.54 8.39
CA ILE A 872 9.89 25.98 8.90
C ILE A 872 10.27 24.82 7.99
N GLU A 873 11.05 25.15 6.97
CA GLU A 873 11.37 24.23 5.85
C GLU A 873 12.86 24.21 5.47
N LEU A 874 13.70 24.92 6.24
CA LEU A 874 15.15 24.87 6.14
C LEU A 874 15.76 24.34 7.45
N PRO A 875 16.85 23.54 7.41
CA PRO A 875 17.54 23.07 8.61
C PRO A 875 18.03 24.22 9.50
N ARG A 876 18.42 25.37 8.90
CA ARG A 876 18.78 26.58 9.67
C ARG A 876 17.59 27.14 10.45
N ALA A 877 16.38 27.12 9.89
CA ALA A 877 15.17 27.57 10.56
C ALA A 877 14.83 26.66 11.75
N CYS A 878 14.98 25.34 11.59
CA CYS A 878 14.81 24.36 12.68
C CYS A 878 15.81 24.61 13.82
N LEU A 879 17.09 24.80 13.49
CA LEU A 879 18.14 25.07 14.48
C LEU A 879 17.95 26.41 15.20
N MET A 880 17.55 27.46 14.49
CA MET A 880 17.37 28.82 15.03
C MET A 880 15.93 29.13 15.46
N ALA A 881 15.05 28.12 15.52
CA ALA A 881 13.62 28.26 15.81
C ALA A 881 13.30 29.03 17.10
N GLY A 882 14.20 29.01 18.09
CA GLY A 882 14.06 29.78 19.32
C GLY A 882 14.09 31.31 19.11
N GLU A 883 14.95 31.81 18.21
CA GLU A 883 15.01 33.24 17.86
C GLU A 883 13.80 33.63 17.01
N VAL A 884 13.41 32.78 16.06
CA VAL A 884 12.30 33.05 15.14
C VAL A 884 10.96 33.08 15.88
N ALA A 885 10.78 32.24 16.91
CA ALA A 885 9.57 32.20 17.74
C ALA A 885 9.39 33.42 18.68
N GLU A 886 10.38 34.31 18.81
CA GLU A 886 10.21 35.58 19.52
C GLU A 886 9.14 36.42 18.82
N THR A 887 9.20 36.54 17.49
CA THR A 887 8.27 37.35 16.69
C THR A 887 7.21 36.53 15.93
N ALA A 888 7.52 35.30 15.50
CA ALA A 888 6.55 34.45 14.81
C ALA A 888 5.48 33.89 15.77
N GLU A 889 4.21 33.95 15.36
CA GLU A 889 3.07 33.54 16.19
C GLU A 889 2.68 32.08 16.02
N PHE A 890 3.01 31.51 14.86
CA PHE A 890 2.89 30.09 14.56
C PHE A 890 4.03 29.61 13.64
N PHE A 891 4.28 28.30 13.65
CA PHE A 891 5.09 27.59 12.66
C PHE A 891 4.23 26.59 11.87
N SER A 892 4.53 26.44 10.58
CA SER A 892 4.10 25.28 9.79
C SER A 892 5.33 24.62 9.19
N PHE A 893 5.56 23.33 9.46
CA PHE A 893 6.70 22.62 8.88
C PHE A 893 6.42 22.30 7.40
N GLY A 894 7.19 22.93 6.51
CA GLY A 894 7.22 22.63 5.08
C GLY A 894 8.11 21.42 4.84
N THR A 895 7.56 20.22 5.07
CA THR A 895 8.39 19.00 5.18
C THR A 895 8.92 18.46 3.86
N ASN A 896 8.35 18.86 2.72
CA ASN A 896 8.88 18.52 1.40
C ASN A 896 10.31 19.08 1.24
N ASP A 897 10.43 20.40 1.34
CA ASP A 897 11.66 21.17 1.18
C ASP A 897 12.63 20.92 2.35
N LEU A 898 12.12 20.66 3.55
CA LEU A 898 12.95 20.21 4.68
C LEU A 898 13.59 18.85 4.40
N THR A 899 12.87 17.86 3.85
CA THR A 899 13.49 16.59 3.42
C THR A 899 14.52 16.84 2.32
N GLN A 900 14.19 17.62 1.28
CA GLN A 900 15.11 17.93 0.16
C GLN A 900 16.43 18.52 0.68
N THR A 901 16.35 19.49 1.59
CA THR A 901 17.52 20.20 2.13
C THR A 901 18.24 19.47 3.28
N THR A 902 17.60 18.48 3.93
CA THR A 902 18.23 17.63 4.94
C THR A 902 19.01 16.47 4.32
N PHE A 903 18.42 15.81 3.32
CA PHE A 903 19.09 14.73 2.56
C PHE A 903 20.05 15.25 1.49
N GLY A 904 19.88 16.50 1.04
CA GLY A 904 20.65 17.06 -0.08
C GLY A 904 20.21 16.51 -1.44
N ILE A 905 18.93 16.16 -1.59
CA ILE A 905 18.36 15.52 -2.78
C ILE A 905 17.27 16.40 -3.40
N SER A 906 17.30 16.52 -4.74
CA SER A 906 16.22 17.14 -5.49
C SER A 906 15.04 16.15 -5.61
N ARG A 907 13.84 16.63 -5.28
CA ARG A 907 12.60 15.85 -5.24
C ARG A 907 12.19 15.28 -6.60
N ASP A 908 12.50 15.99 -7.68
CA ASP A 908 12.12 15.61 -9.04
C ASP A 908 13.16 14.68 -9.68
N ASP A 909 14.45 14.85 -9.35
CA ASP A 909 15.54 13.98 -9.83
C ASP A 909 15.65 12.65 -9.06
N ALA A 910 15.18 12.60 -7.80
CA ALA A 910 15.36 11.46 -6.90
C ALA A 910 14.76 10.13 -7.41
N ALA A 911 13.79 10.20 -8.32
CA ALA A 911 13.21 9.04 -9.01
C ALA A 911 14.25 8.16 -9.73
N HIS A 912 15.41 8.72 -10.10
CA HIS A 912 16.49 7.97 -10.75
C HIS A 912 17.25 7.00 -9.83
N PHE A 913 17.13 7.11 -8.50
CA PHE A 913 17.88 6.25 -7.58
C PHE A 913 17.10 5.75 -6.34
N LEU A 914 16.01 6.41 -5.91
CA LEU A 914 15.29 6.05 -4.68
C LEU A 914 14.82 4.58 -4.67
N GLY A 915 14.29 4.08 -5.79
CA GLY A 915 13.91 2.65 -5.90
C GLY A 915 15.10 1.71 -5.63
N THR A 916 16.29 2.03 -6.15
CA THR A 916 17.51 1.24 -5.90
C THR A 916 18.03 1.36 -4.45
N TYR A 917 17.67 2.43 -3.74
CA TYR A 917 17.98 2.55 -2.31
C TYR A 917 17.05 1.66 -1.47
N ILE A 918 15.76 1.61 -1.81
CA ILE A 918 14.76 0.76 -1.15
C ILE A 918 15.01 -0.72 -1.46
N ASP A 919 15.24 -1.09 -2.73
CA ASP A 919 15.61 -2.45 -3.18
C ASP A 919 16.83 -3.03 -2.44
N ARG A 920 17.69 -2.17 -1.91
CA ARG A 920 18.94 -2.51 -1.19
C ARG A 920 18.85 -2.33 0.33
N GLY A 921 17.71 -1.90 0.87
CA GLY A 921 17.54 -1.62 2.30
C GLY A 921 18.42 -0.48 2.83
N ILE A 922 18.76 0.50 1.98
CA ILE A 922 19.47 1.73 2.40
C ILE A 922 18.47 2.71 3.03
N LEU A 923 17.24 2.71 2.53
CA LEU A 923 16.08 3.37 3.11
C LEU A 923 14.95 2.33 3.19
N GLU A 924 14.16 2.35 4.26
CA GLU A 924 12.98 1.47 4.37
C GLU A 924 11.83 1.99 3.49
N VAL A 925 11.69 3.31 3.35
CA VAL A 925 10.59 4.00 2.66
C VAL A 925 11.08 5.26 1.93
N ASP A 926 10.34 5.72 0.92
CA ASP A 926 10.54 7.03 0.29
C ASP A 926 10.35 8.17 1.31
N PRO A 927 11.39 8.98 1.62
CA PRO A 927 11.34 10.03 2.64
C PRO A 927 10.50 11.26 2.24
N PHE A 928 9.85 11.24 1.06
CA PHE A 928 8.84 12.19 0.63
C PHE A 928 7.39 11.68 0.76
N VAL A 929 7.21 10.41 1.13
CA VAL A 929 5.91 9.78 1.37
C VAL A 929 5.67 9.60 2.86
N SER A 930 6.65 9.03 3.58
CA SER A 930 6.65 8.86 5.03
C SER A 930 7.86 9.58 5.63
N ILE A 931 7.68 10.22 6.77
CA ILE A 931 8.71 11.09 7.34
C ILE A 931 9.88 10.30 7.92
N ASP A 932 11.09 10.61 7.49
CA ASP A 932 12.32 10.20 8.17
C ASP A 932 12.29 10.72 9.61
N ARG A 933 12.24 9.79 10.59
CA ARG A 933 12.09 10.10 12.02
C ARG A 933 13.43 10.45 12.70
N ASP A 934 14.55 10.08 12.08
CA ASP A 934 15.88 10.10 12.70
C ASP A 934 16.75 11.27 12.19
N GLY A 935 16.60 11.69 10.92
CA GLY A 935 17.17 12.92 10.38
C GLY A 935 16.18 14.10 10.41
N VAL A 936 15.25 14.13 9.46
CA VAL A 936 14.24 15.19 9.30
C VAL A 936 13.40 15.36 10.57
N GLY A 937 12.98 14.25 11.18
CA GLY A 937 12.24 14.23 12.43
C GLY A 937 13.03 14.81 13.60
N GLU A 938 14.35 14.66 13.66
CA GLU A 938 15.17 15.27 14.71
C GLU A 938 15.24 16.80 14.55
N LEU A 939 15.36 17.31 13.31
CA LEU A 939 15.23 18.75 13.04
C LEU A 939 13.86 19.30 13.46
N ILE A 940 12.78 18.53 13.24
CA ILE A 940 11.43 18.91 13.67
C ILE A 940 11.33 18.93 15.21
N LYS A 941 11.83 17.90 15.91
CA LYS A 941 11.90 17.88 17.39
C LYS A 941 12.62 19.11 17.93
N ILE A 942 13.79 19.44 17.35
CA ILE A 942 14.59 20.62 17.70
C ILE A 942 13.81 21.92 17.45
N GLY A 943 13.13 22.04 16.31
CA GLY A 943 12.32 23.22 15.98
C GLY A 943 11.13 23.42 16.92
N VAL A 944 10.43 22.33 17.26
CA VAL A 944 9.32 22.32 18.23
C VAL A 944 9.79 22.72 19.63
N GLU A 945 10.87 22.10 20.13
CA GLU A 945 11.39 22.36 21.47
C GLU A 945 11.87 23.81 21.59
N ARG A 946 12.73 24.27 20.67
CA ARG A 946 13.31 25.61 20.71
C ARG A 946 12.26 26.70 20.52
N GLY A 947 11.33 26.50 19.59
CA GLY A 947 10.22 27.45 19.37
C GLY A 947 9.33 27.60 20.59
N ARG A 948 8.91 26.49 21.21
CA ARG A 948 8.06 26.53 22.42
C ARG A 948 8.79 26.95 23.68
N LYS A 949 10.11 26.75 23.76
CA LYS A 949 10.95 27.27 24.86
C LYS A 949 10.95 28.80 24.90
N THR A 950 10.91 29.46 23.74
CA THR A 950 10.73 30.92 23.63
C THR A 950 9.28 31.33 23.82
N ARG A 951 8.35 30.66 23.13
CA ARG A 951 6.92 31.00 23.12
C ARG A 951 6.09 29.77 23.51
N ALA A 952 5.80 29.60 24.79
CA ALA A 952 5.16 28.39 25.34
C ALA A 952 3.80 28.01 24.70
N LYS A 953 3.06 28.98 24.14
CA LYS A 953 1.80 28.76 23.40
C LYS A 953 1.96 28.87 21.87
N LEU A 954 3.18 28.73 21.34
CA LEU A 954 3.45 28.71 19.90
C LEU A 954 2.64 27.59 19.25
N LYS A 955 1.76 27.99 18.33
CA LYS A 955 0.99 27.08 17.48
C LYS A 955 1.92 26.47 16.44
N ILE A 956 1.94 25.15 16.35
CA ILE A 956 2.80 24.41 15.41
C ILE A 956 1.96 23.41 14.64
N GLY A 957 2.11 23.37 13.32
CA GLY A 957 1.60 22.28 12.50
C GLY A 957 2.59 21.84 11.43
N ILE A 958 2.12 20.96 10.56
CA ILE A 958 2.83 20.43 9.39
C ILE A 958 1.93 20.59 8.16
N CYS A 959 2.54 20.84 7.00
CA CYS A 959 1.86 20.79 5.69
C CYS A 959 2.77 20.10 4.66
N GLY A 960 2.16 19.70 3.54
CA GLY A 960 2.77 18.80 2.55
C GLY A 960 2.13 17.40 2.54
N GLU A 961 2.84 16.43 1.97
CA GLU A 961 2.34 15.05 1.80
C GLU A 961 2.25 14.30 3.14
N HIS A 962 3.31 14.40 3.95
CA HIS A 962 3.44 13.80 5.28
C HIS A 962 2.30 14.18 6.26
N GLY A 963 1.61 15.31 6.02
CA GLY A 963 0.44 15.70 6.81
C GLY A 963 -0.76 14.75 6.66
N GLY A 964 -0.75 13.88 5.64
CA GLY A 964 -1.77 12.86 5.39
C GLY A 964 -1.28 11.41 5.43
N ASP A 965 0.01 11.15 5.66
CA ASP A 965 0.53 9.81 5.88
C ASP A 965 0.30 9.36 7.34
N PRO A 966 -0.31 8.18 7.60
CA PRO A 966 -0.61 7.73 8.95
C PRO A 966 0.61 7.62 9.89
N ALA A 967 1.77 7.20 9.39
CA ALA A 967 2.98 7.06 10.21
C ALA A 967 3.59 8.43 10.59
N SER A 968 3.50 9.39 9.69
CA SER A 968 3.92 10.79 9.87
C SER A 968 2.95 11.57 10.77
N VAL A 969 1.64 11.35 10.64
CA VAL A 969 0.62 11.91 11.54
C VAL A 969 0.82 11.40 12.98
N ALA A 970 1.17 10.12 13.15
CA ALA A 970 1.56 9.59 14.47
C ALA A 970 2.82 10.28 15.02
N PHE A 971 3.86 10.44 14.20
CA PHE A 971 5.06 11.20 14.60
C PHE A 971 4.72 12.66 15.02
N CYS A 972 3.82 13.32 14.30
CA CYS A 972 3.36 14.67 14.63
C CYS A 972 2.57 14.72 15.95
N HIS A 973 1.91 13.63 16.34
CA HIS A 973 1.31 13.48 17.67
C HIS A 973 2.39 13.31 18.76
N ASP A 974 3.39 12.47 18.50
CA ASP A 974 4.47 12.14 19.46
C ASP A 974 5.33 13.38 19.80
N VAL A 975 5.64 14.23 18.82
CA VAL A 975 6.31 15.53 19.05
C VAL A 975 5.35 16.63 19.54
N GLY A 976 4.06 16.32 19.67
CA GLY A 976 3.04 17.20 20.24
C GLY A 976 2.69 18.42 19.39
N MET A 977 2.60 18.29 18.06
CA MET A 977 2.08 19.37 17.21
C MET A 977 0.63 19.72 17.57
N ASN A 978 0.15 20.88 17.11
CA ASN A 978 -1.24 21.31 17.30
C ASN A 978 -2.15 20.81 16.16
N TYR A 979 -1.65 20.69 14.93
CA TYR A 979 -2.42 20.19 13.79
C TYR A 979 -1.55 19.57 12.70
N VAL A 980 -2.19 18.77 11.84
CA VAL A 980 -1.64 18.31 10.55
C VAL A 980 -2.46 18.89 9.40
N SER A 981 -1.87 19.03 8.21
CA SER A 981 -2.52 19.61 7.04
C SER A 981 -2.19 18.82 5.77
N CYS A 982 -3.22 18.24 5.13
CA CYS A 982 -3.12 17.30 4.00
C CYS A 982 -4.01 17.71 2.81
N SER A 983 -3.97 17.00 1.67
CA SER A 983 -4.96 17.24 0.59
C SER A 983 -6.40 16.93 1.05
N PRO A 984 -7.45 17.48 0.40
CA PRO A 984 -8.85 17.32 0.83
C PRO A 984 -9.27 15.87 1.06
N TYR A 985 -8.88 14.98 0.14
CA TYR A 985 -9.21 13.56 0.20
C TYR A 985 -8.46 12.79 1.30
N ARG A 986 -7.31 13.30 1.79
CA ARG A 986 -6.57 12.69 2.91
C ARG A 986 -7.06 13.14 4.30
N VAL A 987 -8.00 14.09 4.39
CA VAL A 987 -8.55 14.57 5.68
C VAL A 987 -9.17 13.45 6.54
N PRO A 988 -9.93 12.46 6.00
CA PRO A 988 -10.40 11.31 6.77
C PRO A 988 -9.27 10.43 7.31
N ILE A 989 -8.24 10.20 6.50
CA ILE A 989 -7.06 9.39 6.84
C ILE A 989 -6.31 10.05 8.00
N ALA A 990 -6.04 11.35 7.88
CA ALA A 990 -5.40 12.15 8.93
C ALA A 990 -6.24 12.19 10.22
N ARG A 991 -7.57 12.33 10.14
CA ARG A 991 -8.47 12.27 11.31
C ARG A 991 -8.42 10.92 12.02
N LEU A 992 -8.42 9.82 11.27
CA LEU A 992 -8.36 8.46 11.83
C LEU A 992 -6.98 8.15 12.42
N ALA A 993 -5.89 8.47 11.70
CA ALA A 993 -4.53 8.29 12.18
C ALA A 993 -4.25 9.13 13.44
N ALA A 994 -4.71 10.39 13.49
CA ALA A 994 -4.59 11.25 14.67
C ALA A 994 -5.36 10.71 15.90
N ALA A 995 -6.46 9.99 15.69
CA ALA A 995 -7.20 9.31 16.75
C ALA A 995 -6.47 8.04 17.24
N GLN A 996 -5.96 7.22 16.31
CA GLN A 996 -5.19 6.02 16.64
C GLN A 996 -3.88 6.34 17.38
N ALA A 997 -3.18 7.40 16.98
CA ALA A 997 -2.01 7.91 17.69
C ALA A 997 -2.37 8.40 19.10
N ALA A 998 -3.51 9.09 19.26
CA ALA A 998 -3.99 9.53 20.57
C ALA A 998 -4.38 8.38 21.52
N LEU A 999 -4.69 7.19 20.97
CA LEU A 999 -4.90 5.94 21.71
C LEU A 999 -3.60 5.16 21.99
N GLY A 1000 -2.44 5.65 21.54
CA GLY A 1000 -1.14 4.99 21.72
C GLY A 1000 -0.95 3.73 20.88
N LYS A 1001 -1.73 3.55 19.80
CA LYS A 1001 -1.56 2.43 18.88
C LYS A 1001 -0.35 2.69 17.97
N ALA A 1002 0.52 1.69 17.81
CA ALA A 1002 1.53 1.71 16.76
C ALA A 1002 0.84 1.65 15.38
N ILE A 1003 1.14 2.65 14.53
CA ILE A 1003 0.68 2.74 13.14
C ILE A 1003 1.89 2.50 12.25
N SER A 1004 1.83 1.48 11.38
CA SER A 1004 2.81 1.26 10.33
C SER A 1004 2.52 2.15 9.12
N SER A 1005 3.54 2.47 8.33
CA SER A 1005 3.36 2.93 6.95
C SER A 1005 2.66 1.85 6.11
N GLN A 1006 2.18 2.26 4.94
CA GLN A 1006 1.67 1.34 3.89
C GLN A 1006 2.72 1.07 2.79
N ALA A 1007 3.96 1.46 3.08
CA ALA A 1007 5.18 1.28 2.30
C ALA A 1007 6.20 0.58 3.20
#